data_AF-C2MDT1-F1
#
_entry.id   AF-C2MDT1-F1
#
_cell.length_a   1.000
_cell.length_b   1.000
_cell.length_c   1.000
_cell.angle_alpha   90.00
_cell.angle_beta   90.00
_cell.angle_gamma   90.00
#
_symmetry.space_group_name_H-M   'P 1'
#
loop_
_entity.id
_entity.type
_entity.pdbx_description
1 polymer ?
#
loop_
_entity_poly.entity_id
_entity_poly.type
_entity_poly.pdbx_seq_one_letter_code
_entity_poly.pdbx_strand_id
1 'polypeptide(L)'
;MTQRFFFLALSVILSMSTLWAKPRTETQARLIAEQYTIQRLSSSELASLRSGTTPLLTLVSAPSADTDGMTVRHQMMAPTVQDQATAYYVYNIGTERGYVMVSGDDLLPEVIAYADAGAFLPDEEQPEHIASFLAQVRASLQYLVAQGKPVVMPRTSQLRPEGVNPLLDRIQWGQDYPFNTHCPYKNGGQSVVGCVATALSQILRYHQWPDDKGVGICEYKEKDGTEHRVDFSQTTYNWAKMPKRPNRYEPQDVTDALSTLCYHVGVLSHMQYSPAGSGTFSQYPKEGLSQYLKYSKNIQLLNRMNYKIADWMDIIAKELNEERPVYYAGASSTVGHAFVCDGYRQNGYFHINFGWNGMADGFFLLYAITPRTLGTGGGTSYDGYNNLQEIMIGIEPDRDGSSERTVSEDISALALAVSCDDNKTIALKDVVLELGSAVQYKTQLCLAITPTQEGAQSKYGALSEEQELEFHNYYIYSEKSLHPVPSVDLRDLGLPTQNASYVVTLAYAGNGGKLIPVRHYNGGVSEVTVTFDSDGKAHCTSPQMKPRLALSEIKTSDLRGYSRSSVTLFIDNLSQEEYFSSWDCYFEDMKGDHTFLGTPSALLSPQVKQEIPLKVPRLSLPAGTKGNILLKGSYIDADGSDQDYIIRSRQCLEVLPAKDPIYKASSLKCVAQRSLTGAIEYAPGVHDMTFEVSNLGKLSRGRMLIQWALVQTNLKDSDSIRHEGQGYIETLKRGETKQYTIKSSQWTDVAKGSDYYLIVQLYDIVEDFGVNRYGEKEGELNLPIAIVDQLSPAIDEEHYVSLEKESDRAYPLKVNVATPSMIRLNGLSLTGMSQKDGVYHINGRASDGRTAIIGAFSSLEFDQTDSSTGIIAADFSHASPLLQHVSICHSKIRGEAMTEMLQSLPDRSATTPGTIALIDTSRPDLEGSICTPEQVALAAQRGWTVTDQQGNAYTAIDTPAEAMQSDWAIYPMPVRDQMTVVGLPATSSVTLYTLQGERLLEAVTSASGQLQISLAHLPSGAYILNTALGSRRVVVAH
;
A
#
# COMPACT_ATOMS: atom_id res chain seq x y z
N MET A 1 -2.39 -44.66 51.02
CA MET A 1 -2.95 -44.45 49.67
C MET A 1 -2.95 -42.95 49.34
N THR A 2 -1.82 -42.27 49.61
CA THR A 2 -1.72 -40.80 49.76
C THR A 2 -0.47 -40.22 49.10
N GLN A 3 0.29 -41.03 48.34
CA GLN A 3 1.49 -40.60 47.62
C GLN A 3 1.32 -40.51 46.10
N ARG A 4 0.16 -40.90 45.55
CA ARG A 4 -0.17 -40.74 44.12
C ARG A 4 -0.94 -39.46 43.77
N PHE A 5 -1.43 -38.73 44.77
CA PHE A 5 -2.16 -37.46 44.55
C PHE A 5 -1.25 -36.22 44.51
N PHE A 6 -0.03 -36.29 45.06
CA PHE A 6 0.90 -35.14 45.04
C PHE A 6 1.65 -34.97 43.69
N PHE A 7 1.80 -36.04 42.90
CA PHE A 7 2.47 -35.96 41.60
C PHE A 7 1.55 -35.53 40.45
N LEU A 8 0.23 -35.68 40.59
CA LEU A 8 -0.72 -35.17 39.58
C LEU A 8 -1.05 -33.68 39.79
N ALA A 9 -0.95 -33.17 41.02
CA ALA A 9 -1.17 -31.76 41.31
C ALA A 9 0.02 -30.89 40.87
N LEU A 10 1.26 -31.42 40.88
CA LEU A 10 2.44 -30.68 40.43
C LEU A 10 2.59 -30.66 38.89
N SER A 11 2.05 -31.65 38.18
CA SER A 11 2.06 -31.67 36.71
C SER A 11 0.97 -30.81 36.06
N VAL A 12 -0.11 -30.50 36.78
CA VAL A 12 -1.20 -29.62 36.29
C VAL A 12 -0.93 -28.15 36.62
N ILE A 13 -0.10 -27.85 37.63
CA ILE A 13 0.35 -26.49 37.95
C ILE A 13 1.55 -26.05 37.07
N LEU A 14 2.23 -26.98 36.38
CA LEU A 14 3.31 -26.69 35.42
C LEU A 14 2.89 -26.70 33.94
N SER A 15 1.62 -26.96 33.62
CA SER A 15 1.09 -26.93 32.24
C SER A 15 0.12 -25.76 31.96
N MET A 16 0.08 -24.78 32.86
CA MET A 16 -0.65 -23.51 32.69
C MET A 16 0.28 -22.33 33.02
N SER A 17 1.52 -22.35 32.50
CA SER A 17 2.14 -21.08 32.14
C SER A 17 1.54 -20.70 30.79
N THR A 18 0.58 -19.78 30.82
CA THR A 18 0.40 -18.85 29.71
C THR A 18 1.77 -18.54 29.11
N LEU A 19 2.00 -18.89 27.84
CA LEU A 19 3.18 -18.51 27.06
C LEU A 19 3.08 -16.99 26.86
N TRP A 20 3.43 -16.22 27.89
CA TRP A 20 3.79 -14.82 27.72
C TRP A 20 5.20 -14.84 27.18
N ALA A 21 5.41 -14.12 26.09
CA ALA A 21 6.73 -13.75 25.60
C ALA A 21 7.60 -13.24 26.75
N LYS A 22 8.84 -13.69 26.83
CA LYS A 22 9.78 -13.24 27.87
C LYS A 22 11.00 -12.61 27.20
N PRO A 23 11.41 -11.41 27.67
CA PRO A 23 12.74 -10.90 27.38
C PRO A 23 13.78 -11.96 27.73
N ARG A 24 14.67 -12.26 26.79
CA ARG A 24 15.81 -13.15 26.99
C ARG A 24 16.79 -12.46 27.92
N THR A 25 17.26 -13.18 28.94
CA THR A 25 18.31 -12.69 29.82
C THR A 25 19.68 -12.85 29.16
N GLU A 26 20.70 -12.10 29.62
CA GLU A 26 22.08 -12.27 29.17
C GLU A 26 22.54 -13.72 29.29
N THR A 27 22.16 -14.42 30.36
CA THR A 27 22.53 -15.83 30.57
C THR A 27 21.90 -16.75 29.52
N GLN A 28 20.63 -16.53 29.15
CA GLN A 28 19.99 -17.28 28.07
C GLN A 28 20.66 -16.96 26.73
N ALA A 29 20.95 -15.69 26.49
CA ALA A 29 21.57 -15.26 25.24
C ALA A 29 23.00 -15.79 25.09
N ARG A 30 23.77 -15.84 26.18
CA ARG A 30 25.10 -16.44 26.22
C ARG A 30 25.04 -17.92 25.92
N LEU A 31 24.11 -18.67 26.51
CA LEU A 31 23.93 -20.09 26.21
C LEU A 31 23.63 -20.35 24.73
N ILE A 32 22.78 -19.52 24.11
CA ILE A 32 22.47 -19.59 22.68
C ILE A 32 23.73 -19.31 21.85
N ALA A 33 24.46 -18.25 22.18
CA ALA A 33 25.72 -17.92 21.50
C ALA A 33 26.75 -19.06 21.65
N GLU A 34 26.88 -19.66 22.83
CA GLU A 34 27.79 -20.78 23.08
C GLU A 34 27.39 -22.02 22.27
N GLN A 35 26.11 -22.39 22.27
CA GLN A 35 25.59 -23.49 21.47
C GLN A 35 25.83 -23.27 19.99
N TYR A 36 25.56 -22.05 19.50
CA TYR A 36 25.76 -21.66 18.12
C TYR A 36 27.23 -21.73 17.70
N THR A 37 28.14 -21.22 18.54
CA THR A 37 29.59 -21.26 18.32
C THR A 37 30.13 -22.70 18.36
N ILE A 38 29.65 -23.54 19.28
CA ILE A 38 30.09 -24.94 19.40
C ILE A 38 29.64 -25.77 18.19
N GLN A 39 28.46 -25.51 17.64
CA GLN A 39 27.96 -26.23 16.46
C GLN A 39 28.79 -25.95 15.19
N ARG A 40 29.54 -24.85 15.15
CA ARG A 40 30.21 -24.37 13.92
C ARG A 40 31.72 -24.47 13.93
N LEU A 41 32.32 -24.65 15.11
CA LEU A 41 33.75 -24.82 15.24
C LEU A 41 34.11 -26.30 15.24
N SER A 42 35.19 -26.65 14.55
CA SER A 42 35.75 -28.00 14.63
C SER A 42 36.28 -28.29 16.04
N SER A 43 36.39 -29.57 16.41
CA SER A 43 36.86 -29.98 17.74
C SER A 43 38.28 -29.46 18.07
N SER A 44 39.14 -29.29 17.06
CA SER A 44 40.49 -28.71 17.21
C SER A 44 40.46 -27.20 17.45
N GLU A 45 39.55 -26.47 16.80
CA GLU A 45 39.40 -25.02 16.99
C GLU A 45 38.81 -24.68 18.36
N LEU A 46 37.83 -25.46 18.81
CA LEU A 46 37.28 -25.36 20.17
C LEU A 46 38.34 -25.63 21.25
N ALA A 47 39.21 -26.62 21.03
CA ALA A 47 40.31 -26.91 21.95
C ALA A 47 41.33 -25.76 22.00
N SER A 48 41.67 -25.17 20.86
CA SER A 48 42.57 -24.01 20.76
C SER A 48 42.00 -22.80 21.52
N LEU A 49 40.74 -22.45 21.28
CA LEU A 49 40.07 -21.31 21.92
C LEU A 49 39.89 -21.50 23.43
N ARG A 50 39.64 -22.73 23.90
CA ARG A 50 39.54 -23.05 25.34
C ARG A 50 40.89 -23.09 26.06
N SER A 51 41.99 -23.25 25.32
CA SER A 51 43.36 -23.27 25.87
C SER A 51 44.02 -21.88 25.92
N GLY A 52 43.44 -20.89 25.24
CA GLY A 52 43.90 -19.50 25.24
C GLY A 52 43.50 -18.72 26.49
N THR A 53 44.16 -17.59 26.74
CA THR A 53 43.85 -16.68 27.86
C THR A 53 42.61 -15.81 27.63
N THR A 54 42.05 -15.81 26.42
CA THR A 54 40.88 -15.01 26.02
C THR A 54 39.60 -15.84 26.17
N PRO A 55 38.52 -15.30 26.77
CA PRO A 55 37.25 -16.02 26.87
C PRO A 55 36.68 -16.37 25.48
N LEU A 56 36.07 -17.55 25.37
CA LEU A 56 35.47 -18.06 24.12
C LEU A 56 34.47 -17.06 23.52
N LEU A 57 33.64 -16.48 24.40
CA LEU A 57 32.69 -15.43 24.07
C LEU A 57 32.92 -14.21 24.96
N THR A 58 32.99 -13.03 24.34
CA THR A 58 33.05 -11.75 25.03
C THR A 58 31.81 -10.93 24.67
N LEU A 59 30.96 -10.61 25.65
CA LEU A 59 29.83 -9.71 25.43
C LEU A 59 30.36 -8.30 25.12
N VAL A 60 29.95 -7.72 24.01
CA VAL A 60 30.44 -6.42 23.52
C VAL A 60 29.34 -5.40 23.23
N SER A 61 28.07 -5.81 23.16
CA SER A 61 26.93 -4.91 23.00
C SER A 61 25.67 -5.54 23.60
N ALA A 62 24.92 -4.75 24.38
CA ALA A 62 23.66 -5.14 25.00
C ALA A 62 22.76 -3.91 25.24
N PRO A 63 22.31 -3.22 24.18
CA PRO A 63 21.58 -1.97 24.31
C PRO A 63 20.13 -2.19 24.75
N SER A 64 19.60 -1.25 25.54
CA SER A 64 18.20 -1.23 25.95
C SER A 64 17.25 -1.24 24.75
N ALA A 65 16.11 -1.90 24.93
CA ALA A 65 14.94 -1.65 24.11
C ALA A 65 14.41 -0.23 24.47
N ASP A 66 14.95 0.81 23.83
CA ASP A 66 14.57 2.21 24.07
C ASP A 66 13.06 2.47 23.91
N THR A 67 12.44 3.04 24.94
CA THR A 67 11.05 3.54 24.95
C THR A 67 11.07 5.07 24.93
N ASP A 68 11.52 5.70 23.84
CA ASP A 68 11.09 7.04 23.36
C ASP A 68 12.05 7.59 22.29
N GLY A 69 11.49 8.40 21.39
CA GLY A 69 12.17 8.98 20.23
C GLY A 69 13.41 9.84 20.56
N MET A 70 14.34 9.85 19.61
CA MET A 70 15.62 10.56 19.63
C MET A 70 15.60 11.91 20.35
N THR A 71 16.28 12.00 21.50
CA THR A 71 16.95 13.21 21.96
C THR A 71 18.30 12.87 22.58
N VAL A 72 19.39 13.26 21.92
CA VAL A 72 20.74 13.25 22.51
C VAL A 72 20.78 14.37 23.54
N ARG A 73 20.61 14.04 24.82
CA ARG A 73 20.99 14.92 25.94
C ARG A 73 21.92 14.17 26.87
N HIS A 74 23.16 14.66 26.95
CA HIS A 74 24.08 14.32 28.02
C HIS A 74 23.44 14.67 29.37
N GLN A 75 23.02 13.66 30.13
CA GLN A 75 22.81 13.78 31.57
C GLN A 75 23.68 12.73 32.27
N MET A 76 24.75 13.22 32.91
CA MET A 76 25.46 12.47 33.93
C MET A 76 24.59 12.40 35.18
N MET A 77 23.95 11.26 35.44
CA MET A 77 23.72 10.70 36.78
C MET A 77 23.37 9.21 36.62
N ALA A 78 24.03 8.35 37.39
CA ALA A 78 23.80 6.91 37.38
C ALA A 78 22.37 6.58 37.87
N PRO A 79 21.61 5.73 37.15
CA PRO A 79 20.39 5.16 37.69
C PRO A 79 20.56 3.70 38.13
N THR A 80 19.88 3.44 39.23
CA THR A 80 19.48 2.20 39.89
C THR A 80 19.15 1.06 38.93
N VAL A 81 19.62 -0.16 39.27
CA VAL A 81 19.35 -1.41 38.54
C VAL A 81 17.86 -1.73 38.56
N GLN A 82 17.20 -1.49 37.43
CA GLN A 82 15.93 -2.09 37.05
C GLN A 82 16.24 -2.80 35.72
N ASP A 83 16.07 -4.12 35.69
CA ASP A 83 16.45 -5.01 34.58
C ASP A 83 15.66 -4.62 33.31
N GLN A 84 16.21 -3.72 32.49
CA GLN A 84 15.58 -3.25 31.26
C GLN A 84 15.72 -4.33 30.18
N ALA A 85 14.60 -4.64 29.51
CA ALA A 85 14.60 -5.54 28.35
C ALA A 85 15.63 -5.04 27.32
N THR A 86 16.57 -5.91 26.97
CA THR A 86 17.61 -5.61 25.98
C THR A 86 17.07 -5.91 24.58
N ALA A 87 17.43 -5.13 23.55
CA ALA A 87 16.99 -5.44 22.19
C ALA A 87 17.69 -6.69 21.62
N TYR A 88 18.97 -6.89 21.98
CA TYR A 88 19.82 -8.02 21.58
C TYR A 88 21.10 -8.07 22.42
N TYR A 89 21.83 -9.18 22.34
CA TYR A 89 23.15 -9.37 22.95
C TYR A 89 24.17 -9.75 21.88
N VAL A 90 25.31 -9.06 21.79
CA VAL A 90 26.39 -9.39 20.85
C VAL A 90 27.60 -9.95 21.57
N TYR A 91 28.04 -11.14 21.16
CA TYR A 91 29.21 -11.82 21.68
C TYR A 91 30.29 -11.97 20.60
N ASN A 92 31.47 -11.40 20.81
CA ASN A 92 32.65 -11.70 19.98
C ASN A 92 33.19 -13.09 20.31
N ILE A 93 33.54 -13.85 19.27
CA ILE A 93 34.16 -15.17 19.38
C ILE A 93 35.69 -15.00 19.34
N GLY A 94 36.37 -15.27 20.45
CA GLY A 94 37.80 -14.99 20.57
C GLY A 94 38.15 -13.52 20.23
N THR A 95 39.33 -13.27 19.66
CA THR A 95 39.80 -11.90 19.34
C THR A 95 39.38 -11.38 17.96
N GLU A 96 39.30 -12.23 16.93
CA GLU A 96 38.94 -11.83 15.55
C GLU A 96 38.18 -12.93 14.78
N ARG A 97 37.50 -13.84 15.48
CA ARG A 97 36.87 -15.03 14.87
C ARG A 97 35.36 -14.86 14.66
N GLY A 98 34.93 -13.61 14.52
CA GLY A 98 33.55 -13.23 14.26
C GLY A 98 32.78 -12.93 15.54
N TYR A 99 31.46 -12.82 15.40
CA TYR A 99 30.55 -12.49 16.49
C TYR A 99 29.19 -13.18 16.31
N VAL A 100 28.42 -13.29 17.38
CA VAL A 100 27.03 -13.76 17.38
C VAL A 100 26.17 -12.71 18.06
N MET A 101 25.12 -12.27 17.38
CA MET A 101 24.09 -11.35 17.87
C MET A 101 22.81 -12.12 18.13
N VAL A 102 22.46 -12.25 19.40
CA VAL A 102 21.34 -13.03 19.92
C VAL A 102 20.17 -12.10 20.23
N SER A 103 18.94 -12.51 19.94
CA SER A 103 17.77 -11.69 20.25
C SER A 103 17.58 -11.46 21.73
N GLY A 104 16.96 -10.33 22.06
CA GLY A 104 16.58 -9.98 23.42
C GLY A 104 15.19 -10.48 23.82
N ASP A 105 14.48 -11.20 22.95
CA ASP A 105 13.10 -11.66 23.20
C ASP A 105 12.85 -13.02 22.53
N ASP A 106 11.96 -13.84 23.10
CA ASP A 106 11.65 -15.17 22.59
C ASP A 106 10.59 -15.21 21.47
N LEU A 107 9.94 -14.06 21.16
CA LEU A 107 9.14 -13.89 19.94
C LEU A 107 9.98 -13.76 18.67
N LEU A 108 11.26 -13.44 18.81
CA LEU A 108 12.21 -13.26 17.73
C LEU A 108 13.04 -14.53 17.50
N PRO A 109 13.62 -14.72 16.29
CA PRO A 109 14.63 -15.74 16.07
C PRO A 109 15.76 -15.64 17.09
N GLU A 110 16.28 -16.78 17.56
CA GLU A 110 17.31 -16.82 18.62
C GLU A 110 18.57 -16.05 18.24
N VAL A 111 19.08 -16.24 17.02
CA VAL A 111 20.24 -15.51 16.50
C VAL A 111 19.76 -14.58 15.39
N ILE A 112 19.97 -13.27 15.56
CA ILE A 112 19.55 -12.22 14.63
C ILE A 112 20.64 -11.94 13.60
N ALA A 113 21.90 -11.96 14.01
CA ALA A 113 23.04 -11.77 13.11
C ALA A 113 24.29 -12.50 13.63
N TYR A 114 25.25 -12.73 12.76
CA TYR A 114 26.57 -13.25 13.12
C TYR A 114 27.58 -12.92 12.03
N ALA A 115 28.86 -13.03 12.35
CA ALA A 115 29.94 -13.04 11.37
C ALA A 115 30.89 -14.20 11.67
N ASP A 116 31.52 -14.78 10.65
CA ASP A 116 32.47 -15.90 10.78
C ASP A 116 33.94 -15.44 10.89
N ALA A 117 34.19 -14.12 10.80
CA ALA A 117 35.51 -13.49 10.95
C ALA A 117 35.37 -12.02 11.38
N GLY A 118 36.42 -11.45 11.96
CA GLY A 118 36.45 -10.08 12.48
C GLY A 118 35.94 -9.99 13.92
N ALA A 119 35.69 -8.77 14.39
CA ALA A 119 35.13 -8.53 15.73
C ALA A 119 34.08 -7.41 15.65
N PHE A 120 33.03 -7.54 16.44
CA PHE A 120 32.05 -6.48 16.64
C PHE A 120 32.64 -5.43 17.58
N LEU A 121 32.52 -4.16 17.18
CA LEU A 121 33.01 -3.03 17.97
C LEU A 121 32.04 -2.73 19.13
N PRO A 122 32.55 -2.52 20.36
CA PRO A 122 31.72 -2.07 21.48
C PRO A 122 30.95 -0.79 21.15
N ASP A 123 29.78 -0.60 21.77
CA ASP A 123 28.87 0.50 21.45
C ASP A 123 29.53 1.88 21.54
N GLU A 124 30.47 2.08 22.46
CA GLU A 124 31.21 3.34 22.64
C GLU A 124 32.26 3.63 21.55
N GLU A 125 32.68 2.59 20.82
CA GLU A 125 33.73 2.65 19.80
C GLU A 125 33.17 2.63 18.36
N GLN A 126 31.84 2.51 18.23
CA GLN A 126 31.18 2.44 16.94
C GLN A 126 31.19 3.79 16.22
N PRO A 127 31.59 3.83 14.93
CA PRO A 127 31.36 5.00 14.09
C PRO A 127 29.87 5.38 14.03
N GLU A 128 29.55 6.67 13.91
CA GLU A 128 28.18 7.21 13.98
C GLU A 128 27.20 6.50 13.03
N HIS A 129 27.65 6.11 11.84
CA HIS A 129 26.83 5.37 10.87
C HIS A 129 26.49 3.94 11.32
N ILE A 130 27.39 3.26 12.05
CA ILE A 130 27.15 1.93 12.65
C ILE A 130 26.19 2.05 13.84
N ALA A 131 26.39 3.06 14.70
CA ALA A 131 25.51 3.32 15.84
C ALA A 131 24.07 3.66 15.39
N SER A 132 23.92 4.49 14.35
CA SER A 132 22.62 4.83 13.74
C SER A 132 21.94 3.62 13.09
N PHE A 133 22.72 2.73 12.46
CA PHE A 133 22.22 1.46 11.94
C PHE A 133 21.72 0.55 13.07
N LEU A 134 22.50 0.36 14.12
CA LEU A 134 22.11 -0.49 15.25
C LEU A 134 20.88 0.05 15.98
N ALA A 135 20.70 1.36 16.06
CA ALA A 135 19.48 1.98 16.58
C ALA A 135 18.23 1.60 15.77
N GLN A 136 18.34 1.53 14.45
CA GLN A 136 17.24 1.09 13.57
C GLN A 136 16.95 -0.41 13.69
N VAL A 137 17.98 -1.23 13.90
CA VAL A 137 17.80 -2.66 14.22
C VAL A 137 17.03 -2.81 15.52
N ARG A 138 17.38 -2.05 16.57
CA ARG A 138 16.62 -2.06 17.84
C ARG A 138 15.16 -1.72 17.60
N ALA A 139 14.88 -0.64 16.87
CA ALA A 139 13.51 -0.23 16.55
C ALA A 139 12.72 -1.33 15.81
N SER A 140 13.37 -2.02 14.87
CA SER A 140 12.75 -3.10 14.09
C SER A 140 12.45 -4.34 14.94
N LEU A 141 13.38 -4.72 15.83
CA LEU A 141 13.19 -5.85 16.73
C LEU A 141 12.10 -5.56 17.77
N GLN A 142 12.09 -4.34 18.32
CA GLN A 142 11.05 -3.88 19.22
C GLN A 142 9.68 -3.89 18.57
N TYR A 143 9.59 -3.45 17.31
CA TYR A 143 8.35 -3.50 16.55
C TYR A 143 7.82 -4.94 16.44
N LEU A 144 8.69 -5.89 16.06
CA LEU A 144 8.32 -7.30 15.93
C LEU A 144 7.89 -7.91 17.28
N VAL A 145 8.54 -7.54 18.39
CA VAL A 145 8.14 -7.96 19.74
C VAL A 145 6.80 -7.34 20.14
N ALA A 146 6.57 -6.07 19.81
CA ALA A 146 5.32 -5.36 20.12
C ALA A 146 4.08 -5.95 19.43
N GLN A 147 4.26 -6.70 18.33
CA GLN A 147 3.18 -7.44 17.66
C GLN A 147 2.67 -8.64 18.49
N GLY A 148 3.42 -9.08 19.50
CA GLY A 148 3.00 -10.15 20.43
C GLY A 148 2.83 -11.53 19.79
N LYS A 149 3.33 -11.74 18.56
CA LYS A 149 3.26 -13.00 17.81
C LYS A 149 4.68 -13.49 17.52
N PRO A 150 4.98 -14.79 17.70
CA PRO A 150 6.26 -15.35 17.27
C PRO A 150 6.47 -15.12 15.78
N VAL A 151 7.65 -14.68 15.37
CA VAL A 151 8.00 -14.56 13.95
C VAL A 151 8.10 -15.97 13.36
N VAL A 152 7.08 -16.37 12.59
CA VAL A 152 7.03 -17.67 11.91
C VAL A 152 7.71 -17.54 10.55
N MET A 153 8.88 -18.16 10.40
CA MET A 153 9.55 -18.26 9.12
C MET A 153 8.80 -19.24 8.21
N PRO A 154 8.46 -18.90 6.95
CA PRO A 154 7.84 -19.83 6.03
C PRO A 154 8.73 -21.07 5.85
N ARG A 155 8.14 -22.26 6.00
CA ARG A 155 8.82 -23.53 5.74
C ARG A 155 8.84 -23.76 4.23
N THR A 156 10.03 -23.79 3.64
CA THR A 156 10.20 -24.09 2.22
C THR A 156 10.80 -25.47 2.02
N SER A 157 10.58 -26.08 0.85
CA SER A 157 11.01 -27.46 0.58
C SER A 157 12.43 -27.57 0.01
N GLN A 158 12.95 -26.50 -0.60
CA GLN A 158 14.22 -26.50 -1.33
C GLN A 158 15.39 -25.88 -0.57
N LEU A 159 15.16 -25.21 0.56
CA LEU A 159 16.24 -24.71 1.41
C LEU A 159 16.99 -25.88 2.04
N ARG A 160 18.24 -26.08 1.65
CA ARG A 160 19.12 -27.10 2.24
C ARG A 160 19.52 -26.69 3.67
N PRO A 161 19.69 -27.65 4.60
CA PRO A 161 20.08 -27.36 5.99
C PRO A 161 21.36 -26.54 6.12
N GLU A 162 22.33 -26.77 5.24
CA GLU A 162 23.62 -26.07 5.22
C GLU A 162 23.56 -24.65 4.62
N GLY A 163 22.47 -24.32 3.91
CA GLY A 163 22.37 -23.09 3.13
C GLY A 163 23.28 -23.06 1.89
N VAL A 164 23.25 -21.96 1.15
CA VAL A 164 24.19 -21.68 0.06
C VAL A 164 24.93 -20.39 0.41
N ASN A 165 26.25 -20.48 0.56
CA ASN A 165 27.08 -19.28 0.76
C ASN A 165 27.04 -18.39 -0.49
N PRO A 166 27.24 -17.06 -0.36
CA PRO A 166 27.22 -16.14 -1.50
C PRO A 166 28.14 -16.61 -2.64
N LEU A 167 27.54 -17.00 -3.78
CA LEU A 167 28.20 -17.58 -4.94
C LEU A 167 29.14 -16.56 -5.61
N LEU A 168 28.79 -15.27 -5.60
CA LEU A 168 29.65 -14.22 -6.13
C LEU A 168 30.93 -14.03 -5.29
N ASP A 169 30.97 -14.60 -4.08
CA ASP A 169 32.09 -14.57 -3.14
C ASP A 169 32.56 -13.13 -2.85
N ARG A 170 33.58 -12.64 -3.56
CA ARG A 170 34.16 -11.30 -3.38
C ARG A 170 33.89 -10.36 -4.54
N ILE A 171 33.13 -10.77 -5.56
CA ILE A 171 32.78 -9.90 -6.69
C ILE A 171 31.84 -8.81 -6.15
N GLN A 172 32.34 -7.58 -6.09
CA GLN A 172 31.64 -6.42 -5.54
C GLN A 172 31.82 -5.25 -6.49
N TRP A 173 31.03 -5.23 -7.55
CA TRP A 173 31.12 -4.21 -8.59
C TRP A 173 30.11 -3.07 -8.37
N GLY A 174 30.32 -1.97 -9.07
CA GLY A 174 29.56 -0.73 -8.96
C GLY A 174 29.15 -0.17 -10.31
N GLN A 175 28.46 0.97 -10.30
CA GLN A 175 27.96 1.60 -11.52
C GLN A 175 28.81 2.78 -12.02
N ASP A 176 29.70 3.30 -11.18
CA ASP A 176 30.54 4.46 -11.45
C ASP A 176 31.96 4.02 -11.84
N TYR A 177 32.92 4.94 -11.84
CA TYR A 177 34.32 4.63 -12.12
C TYR A 177 34.83 3.49 -11.21
N PRO A 178 35.55 2.47 -11.74
CA PRO A 178 36.07 2.35 -13.11
C PRO A 178 35.13 1.71 -14.13
N PHE A 179 33.93 1.28 -13.73
CA PHE A 179 33.03 0.47 -14.56
C PHE A 179 32.37 1.26 -15.70
N ASN A 180 32.19 2.57 -15.54
CA ASN A 180 31.47 3.39 -16.51
C ASN A 180 32.36 4.12 -17.52
N THR A 181 33.67 3.88 -17.57
CA THR A 181 34.60 4.65 -18.43
C THR A 181 34.24 4.62 -19.92
N HIS A 182 33.69 3.51 -20.42
CA HIS A 182 33.23 3.39 -21.81
C HIS A 182 31.77 3.77 -22.04
N CYS A 183 31.02 4.12 -20.99
CA CYS A 183 29.64 4.63 -21.14
C CYS A 183 29.64 6.00 -21.86
N PRO A 184 28.51 6.43 -22.45
CA PRO A 184 28.45 7.70 -23.15
C PRO A 184 28.52 8.89 -22.17
N TYR A 185 29.17 9.98 -22.60
CA TYR A 185 29.14 11.26 -21.87
C TYR A 185 27.89 12.05 -22.27
N LYS A 186 27.01 12.33 -21.31
CA LYS A 186 25.71 12.97 -21.54
C LYS A 186 25.42 14.03 -20.50
N ASN A 187 24.67 15.08 -20.86
CA ASN A 187 24.19 16.11 -19.92
C ASN A 187 25.28 16.69 -18.99
N GLY A 188 26.52 16.82 -19.49
CA GLY A 188 27.63 17.37 -18.72
C GLY A 188 28.29 16.40 -17.72
N GLY A 189 28.01 15.09 -17.80
CA GLY A 189 28.64 14.08 -16.96
C GLY A 189 28.83 12.73 -17.67
N GLN A 190 29.65 11.88 -17.06
CA GLN A 190 29.80 10.49 -17.49
C GLN A 190 28.55 9.71 -17.08
N SER A 191 27.91 9.01 -18.02
CA SER A 191 26.75 8.17 -17.69
C SER A 191 27.17 7.01 -16.78
N VAL A 192 26.27 6.59 -15.89
CA VAL A 192 26.51 5.40 -15.05
C VAL A 192 26.22 4.13 -15.85
N VAL A 193 26.78 2.99 -15.45
CA VAL A 193 26.57 1.70 -16.15
C VAL A 193 25.08 1.30 -16.17
N GLY A 194 24.37 1.56 -15.08
CA GLY A 194 23.01 1.08 -14.84
C GLY A 194 23.01 -0.20 -14.00
N CYS A 195 22.01 -0.32 -13.13
CA CYS A 195 21.89 -1.42 -12.16
C CYS A 195 21.75 -2.78 -12.83
N VAL A 196 20.94 -2.87 -13.90
CA VAL A 196 20.72 -4.09 -14.69
C VAL A 196 22.02 -4.62 -15.27
N ALA A 197 22.78 -3.76 -15.95
CA ALA A 197 24.04 -4.14 -16.56
C ALA A 197 25.10 -4.49 -15.52
N THR A 198 25.11 -3.82 -14.37
CA THR A 198 26.02 -4.11 -13.26
C THR A 198 25.73 -5.48 -12.65
N ALA A 199 24.47 -5.79 -12.34
CA ALA A 199 24.06 -7.08 -11.79
C ALA A 199 24.48 -8.24 -12.71
N LEU A 200 24.15 -8.15 -14.00
CA LEU A 200 24.51 -9.18 -14.99
C LEU A 200 26.01 -9.27 -15.21
N SER A 201 26.75 -8.16 -15.23
CA SER A 201 28.21 -8.17 -15.37
C SER A 201 28.88 -8.93 -14.21
N GLN A 202 28.34 -8.85 -12.99
CA GLN A 202 28.83 -9.65 -11.86
C GLN A 202 28.59 -11.16 -12.07
N ILE A 203 27.42 -11.55 -12.60
CA ILE A 203 27.11 -12.96 -12.92
C ILE A 203 28.02 -13.48 -14.03
N LEU A 204 28.23 -12.69 -15.09
CA LEU A 204 29.15 -13.03 -16.18
C LEU A 204 30.58 -13.19 -15.67
N ARG A 205 31.00 -12.31 -14.76
CA ARG A 205 32.29 -12.42 -14.10
C ARG A 205 32.43 -13.67 -13.23
N TYR A 206 31.36 -14.08 -12.56
CA TYR A 206 31.33 -15.32 -11.78
C TYR A 206 31.56 -16.53 -12.69
N HIS A 207 30.85 -16.61 -13.82
CA HIS A 207 31.03 -17.69 -14.80
C HIS A 207 32.34 -17.61 -15.59
N GLN A 208 32.96 -16.42 -15.67
CA GLN A 208 34.06 -16.09 -16.58
C GLN A 208 33.74 -16.50 -18.01
N TRP A 209 32.58 -16.04 -18.50
CA TRP A 209 32.01 -16.46 -19.78
C TRP A 209 31.49 -15.26 -20.60
N PRO A 210 31.70 -15.22 -21.93
CA PRO A 210 32.26 -16.28 -22.79
C PRO A 210 33.77 -16.52 -22.59
N ASP A 211 34.20 -17.76 -22.81
CA ASP A 211 35.61 -18.19 -22.74
C ASP A 211 36.43 -17.79 -23.97
N ASP A 212 35.77 -17.52 -25.10
CA ASP A 212 36.32 -16.94 -26.32
C ASP A 212 35.50 -15.70 -26.74
N LYS A 213 35.00 -15.65 -27.99
CA LYS A 213 34.20 -14.54 -28.51
C LYS A 213 32.71 -14.78 -28.32
N GLY A 214 31.95 -13.69 -28.25
CA GLY A 214 30.50 -13.75 -28.38
C GLY A 214 30.07 -14.02 -29.83
N VAL A 215 28.81 -13.71 -30.14
CA VAL A 215 28.22 -13.94 -31.46
C VAL A 215 27.51 -12.69 -31.93
N GLY A 216 27.61 -12.37 -33.22
CA GLY A 216 26.79 -11.32 -33.85
C GLY A 216 27.12 -9.88 -33.43
N ILE A 217 26.25 -8.98 -33.86
CA ILE A 217 26.31 -7.54 -33.64
C ILE A 217 25.00 -7.11 -33.01
N CYS A 218 25.07 -6.33 -31.93
CA CYS A 218 23.92 -5.65 -31.35
C CYS A 218 23.99 -4.17 -31.71
N GLU A 219 22.87 -3.61 -32.16
CA GLU A 219 22.72 -2.20 -32.49
C GLU A 219 21.34 -1.72 -32.04
N TYR A 220 21.28 -0.58 -31.35
CA TYR A 220 20.01 0.05 -30.98
C TYR A 220 20.19 1.57 -30.87
N LYS A 221 19.06 2.25 -30.79
CA LYS A 221 18.96 3.71 -30.68
C LYS A 221 18.21 4.10 -29.41
N GLU A 222 18.79 4.98 -28.61
CA GLU A 222 18.14 5.58 -27.45
C GLU A 222 17.03 6.56 -27.85
N LYS A 223 16.15 6.91 -26.90
CA LYS A 223 15.04 7.85 -27.15
C LYS A 223 15.51 9.24 -27.60
N ASP A 224 16.69 9.67 -27.16
CA ASP A 224 17.31 10.94 -27.57
C ASP A 224 18.02 10.87 -28.94
N GLY A 225 18.03 9.69 -29.57
CA GLY A 225 18.66 9.44 -30.86
C GLY A 225 20.11 9.01 -30.80
N THR A 226 20.70 8.80 -29.62
CA THR A 226 22.06 8.25 -29.47
C THR A 226 22.10 6.82 -29.99
N GLU A 227 23.08 6.50 -30.83
CA GLU A 227 23.23 5.18 -31.46
C GLU A 227 24.35 4.38 -30.78
N HIS A 228 24.09 3.11 -30.51
CA HIS A 228 25.03 2.18 -29.92
C HIS A 228 25.20 0.96 -30.81
N ARG A 229 26.45 0.51 -30.97
CA ARG A 229 26.78 -0.68 -31.77
C ARG A 229 27.95 -1.43 -31.15
N VAL A 230 27.77 -2.72 -30.89
CA VAL A 230 28.81 -3.63 -30.37
C VAL A 230 28.86 -4.90 -31.22
N ASP A 231 30.07 -5.28 -31.64
CA ASP A 231 30.33 -6.54 -32.34
C ASP A 231 30.90 -7.58 -31.36
N PHE A 232 30.02 -8.45 -30.87
CA PHE A 232 30.37 -9.49 -29.91
C PHE A 232 31.22 -10.59 -30.55
N SER A 233 31.10 -10.79 -31.87
CA SER A 233 31.90 -11.76 -32.63
C SER A 233 33.38 -11.36 -32.76
N GLN A 234 33.74 -10.12 -32.43
CA GLN A 234 35.10 -9.60 -32.43
C GLN A 234 35.66 -9.31 -31.03
N THR A 235 34.88 -9.54 -29.98
CA THR A 235 35.26 -9.20 -28.60
C THR A 235 35.68 -10.45 -27.83
N THR A 236 36.87 -10.41 -27.21
CA THR A 236 37.33 -11.41 -26.24
C THR A 236 37.51 -10.73 -24.88
N TYR A 237 36.89 -11.27 -23.83
CA TYR A 237 36.94 -10.68 -22.50
C TYR A 237 38.13 -11.20 -21.69
N ASN A 238 38.99 -10.31 -21.21
CA ASN A 238 40.13 -10.68 -20.38
C ASN A 238 39.72 -10.80 -18.90
N TRP A 239 39.14 -11.95 -18.53
CA TRP A 239 38.65 -12.21 -17.16
C TRP A 239 39.73 -12.08 -16.08
N ALA A 240 41.00 -12.31 -16.42
CA ALA A 240 42.14 -12.15 -15.50
C ALA A 240 42.40 -10.68 -15.14
N LYS A 241 41.98 -9.74 -16.00
CA LYS A 241 42.05 -8.28 -15.78
C LYS A 241 40.77 -7.70 -15.19
N MET A 242 39.85 -8.55 -14.74
CA MET A 242 38.62 -8.14 -14.06
C MET A 242 38.70 -8.60 -12.60
N PRO A 243 39.32 -7.84 -11.69
CA PRO A 243 39.42 -8.23 -10.29
C PRO A 243 38.03 -8.29 -9.64
N LYS A 244 37.90 -9.16 -8.62
CA LYS A 244 36.65 -9.27 -7.84
C LYS A 244 36.31 -7.95 -7.10
N ARG A 245 37.34 -7.25 -6.62
CA ARG A 245 37.24 -5.94 -5.94
C ARG A 245 38.23 -4.95 -6.54
N PRO A 246 37.84 -4.18 -7.57
CA PRO A 246 38.70 -3.14 -8.12
C PRO A 246 38.84 -1.98 -7.14
N ASN A 247 39.99 -1.33 -7.14
CA ASN A 247 40.26 -0.13 -6.35
C ASN A 247 40.14 1.16 -7.20
N ARG A 248 40.30 2.34 -6.58
CA ARG A 248 40.15 3.63 -7.29
C ARG A 248 41.33 3.98 -8.23
N TYR A 249 42.40 3.20 -8.19
CA TYR A 249 43.65 3.43 -8.92
C TYR A 249 44.04 2.19 -9.74
N GLU A 250 43.05 1.50 -10.32
CA GLU A 250 43.33 0.37 -11.19
C GLU A 250 44.13 0.81 -12.43
N PRO A 251 45.07 -0.02 -12.91
CA PRO A 251 45.73 0.20 -14.19
C PRO A 251 44.73 0.36 -15.35
N GLN A 252 45.15 1.03 -16.41
CA GLN A 252 44.29 1.31 -17.57
C GLN A 252 43.74 0.03 -18.20
N ASP A 253 44.54 -1.04 -18.30
CA ASP A 253 44.10 -2.32 -18.88
C ASP A 253 43.04 -3.04 -18.02
N VAL A 254 43.04 -2.82 -16.70
CA VAL A 254 41.98 -3.30 -15.80
C VAL A 254 40.72 -2.44 -15.95
N THR A 255 40.89 -1.11 -15.99
CA THR A 255 39.77 -0.17 -16.19
C THR A 255 39.06 -0.42 -17.52
N ASP A 256 39.82 -0.58 -18.60
CA ASP A 256 39.29 -0.87 -19.94
C ASP A 256 38.58 -2.23 -19.95
N ALA A 257 39.15 -3.27 -19.34
CA ALA A 257 38.51 -4.59 -19.27
C ALA A 257 37.16 -4.53 -18.53
N LEU A 258 37.12 -3.93 -17.34
CA LEU A 258 35.90 -3.80 -16.54
C LEU A 258 34.82 -3.00 -17.27
N SER A 259 35.19 -1.83 -17.79
CA SER A 259 34.23 -0.93 -18.44
C SER A 259 33.77 -1.42 -19.81
N THR A 260 34.60 -2.17 -20.55
CA THR A 260 34.20 -2.81 -21.81
C THR A 260 33.09 -3.82 -21.56
N LEU A 261 33.26 -4.72 -20.57
CA LEU A 261 32.21 -5.68 -20.22
C LEU A 261 30.93 -4.97 -19.79
N CYS A 262 31.01 -4.00 -18.87
CA CYS A 262 29.85 -3.28 -18.36
C CYS A 262 29.09 -2.53 -19.46
N TYR A 263 29.81 -1.85 -20.36
CA TYR A 263 29.20 -1.15 -21.49
C TYR A 263 28.57 -2.13 -22.49
N HIS A 264 29.23 -3.26 -22.81
CA HIS A 264 28.68 -4.28 -23.71
C HIS A 264 27.42 -4.91 -23.15
N VAL A 265 27.38 -5.20 -21.85
CA VAL A 265 26.17 -5.68 -21.17
C VAL A 265 25.08 -4.60 -21.20
N GLY A 266 25.43 -3.33 -21.03
CA GLY A 266 24.48 -2.23 -21.22
C GLY A 266 23.93 -2.16 -22.65
N VAL A 267 24.76 -2.37 -23.67
CA VAL A 267 24.33 -2.34 -25.07
C VAL A 267 23.40 -3.50 -25.43
N LEU A 268 23.73 -4.75 -25.06
CA LEU A 268 22.81 -5.88 -25.27
C LEU A 268 21.51 -5.75 -24.46
N SER A 269 21.52 -4.91 -23.42
CA SER A 269 20.33 -4.62 -22.62
C SER A 269 19.55 -3.41 -23.14
N HIS A 270 19.95 -2.77 -24.24
CA HIS A 270 19.28 -1.60 -24.81
C HIS A 270 19.17 -0.40 -23.82
N MET A 271 20.22 -0.19 -23.03
CA MET A 271 20.28 0.79 -21.94
C MET A 271 19.93 2.23 -22.37
N GLN A 272 19.11 2.92 -21.60
CA GLN A 272 18.98 4.38 -21.69
C GLN A 272 19.99 5.00 -20.73
N TYR A 273 21.06 5.61 -21.25
CA TYR A 273 22.18 6.09 -20.47
C TYR A 273 21.97 7.50 -19.95
N SER A 274 22.31 7.73 -18.68
CA SER A 274 22.32 9.07 -18.08
C SER A 274 23.28 9.13 -16.88
N PRO A 275 23.90 10.30 -16.59
CA PRO A 275 24.69 10.48 -15.38
C PRO A 275 23.85 10.40 -14.09
N ALA A 276 22.55 10.68 -14.17
CA ALA A 276 21.65 10.64 -13.01
C ALA A 276 21.15 9.21 -12.68
N GLY A 277 21.34 8.27 -13.60
CA GLY A 277 20.84 6.91 -13.49
C GLY A 277 20.49 6.35 -14.88
N SER A 278 21.06 5.19 -15.22
CA SER A 278 20.80 4.49 -16.47
C SER A 278 19.85 3.32 -16.26
N GLY A 279 18.86 3.14 -17.14
CA GLY A 279 17.78 2.16 -16.96
C GLY A 279 17.38 1.42 -18.23
N THR A 280 16.82 0.23 -18.06
CA THR A 280 16.25 -0.61 -19.13
C THR A 280 15.27 -1.63 -18.54
N PHE A 281 14.56 -2.36 -19.40
CA PHE A 281 13.67 -3.46 -19.03
C PHE A 281 14.41 -4.80 -19.04
N SER A 282 14.08 -5.70 -18.12
CA SER A 282 14.78 -6.98 -17.88
C SER A 282 14.72 -7.96 -19.06
N GLN A 283 13.78 -7.81 -19.98
CA GLN A 283 13.63 -8.72 -21.10
C GLN A 283 14.70 -8.54 -22.18
N TYR A 284 15.18 -7.32 -22.42
CA TYR A 284 16.28 -7.09 -23.37
C TYR A 284 17.56 -7.87 -22.99
N PRO A 285 18.05 -7.78 -21.73
CA PRO A 285 19.18 -8.60 -21.33
C PRO A 285 18.90 -10.10 -21.35
N LYS A 286 17.69 -10.56 -21.00
CA LYS A 286 17.31 -11.97 -21.07
C LYS A 286 17.60 -12.55 -22.47
N GLU A 287 17.15 -11.84 -23.51
CA GLU A 287 17.39 -12.21 -24.90
C GLU A 287 18.87 -12.04 -25.29
N GLY A 288 19.46 -10.89 -24.96
CA GLY A 288 20.83 -10.55 -25.35
C GLY A 288 21.89 -11.52 -24.81
N LEU A 289 21.70 -12.08 -23.61
CA LEU A 289 22.58 -13.11 -23.06
C LEU A 289 22.66 -14.35 -23.95
N SER A 290 21.51 -14.85 -24.39
CA SER A 290 21.43 -16.03 -25.26
C SER A 290 21.92 -15.74 -26.68
N GLN A 291 21.55 -14.58 -27.23
CA GLN A 291 21.84 -14.20 -28.61
C GLN A 291 23.32 -13.84 -28.85
N TYR A 292 23.92 -13.08 -27.94
CA TYR A 292 25.24 -12.46 -28.16
C TYR A 292 26.35 -13.06 -27.30
N LEU A 293 26.03 -13.66 -26.15
CA LEU A 293 27.03 -14.12 -25.17
C LEU A 293 27.01 -15.63 -24.91
N LYS A 294 26.33 -16.42 -25.75
CA LYS A 294 26.32 -17.90 -25.69
C LYS A 294 25.87 -18.44 -24.32
N TYR A 295 24.84 -17.82 -23.73
CA TYR A 295 24.14 -18.38 -22.58
C TYR A 295 23.02 -19.32 -23.02
N SER A 296 22.53 -20.14 -22.08
CA SER A 296 21.41 -21.07 -22.31
C SER A 296 20.21 -20.36 -22.92
N LYS A 297 19.59 -21.00 -23.91
CA LYS A 297 18.34 -20.51 -24.51
C LYS A 297 17.15 -20.70 -23.57
N ASN A 298 17.30 -21.40 -22.44
CA ASN A 298 16.23 -21.67 -21.48
C ASN A 298 16.14 -20.66 -20.33
N ILE A 299 16.80 -19.49 -20.44
CA ILE A 299 16.61 -18.40 -19.47
C ILE A 299 15.13 -17.96 -19.48
N GLN A 300 14.54 -17.84 -18.29
CA GLN A 300 13.18 -17.37 -18.09
C GLN A 300 13.17 -16.15 -17.17
N LEU A 301 12.26 -15.21 -17.43
CA LEU A 301 11.98 -14.08 -16.54
C LEU A 301 10.65 -14.35 -15.84
N LEU A 302 10.65 -14.28 -14.50
CA LEU A 302 9.49 -14.59 -13.68
C LEU A 302 9.08 -13.35 -12.86
N ASN A 303 7.78 -13.13 -12.71
CA ASN A 303 7.21 -12.06 -11.88
C ASN A 303 6.75 -12.62 -10.53
N ARG A 304 7.12 -11.96 -9.43
CA ARG A 304 6.78 -12.35 -8.04
C ARG A 304 5.28 -12.47 -7.80
N MET A 305 4.46 -11.66 -8.48
CA MET A 305 3.01 -11.66 -8.30
C MET A 305 2.34 -12.91 -8.89
N ASN A 306 3.05 -13.72 -9.68
CA ASN A 306 2.53 -14.98 -10.21
C ASN A 306 2.73 -16.18 -9.25
N TYR A 307 3.32 -15.95 -8.08
CA TYR A 307 3.74 -17.01 -7.15
C TYR A 307 3.38 -16.66 -5.72
N LYS A 308 3.16 -17.69 -4.89
CA LYS A 308 3.15 -17.52 -3.42
C LYS A 308 4.58 -17.36 -2.93
N ILE A 309 4.78 -16.68 -1.81
CA ILE A 309 6.14 -16.44 -1.26
C ILE A 309 6.95 -17.73 -1.06
N ALA A 310 6.32 -18.82 -0.63
CA ALA A 310 7.01 -20.09 -0.44
C ALA A 310 7.51 -20.70 -1.76
N ASP A 311 6.68 -20.67 -2.80
CA ASP A 311 7.05 -21.16 -4.13
C ASP A 311 8.14 -20.30 -4.75
N TRP A 312 8.04 -18.98 -4.56
CA TRP A 312 9.06 -18.02 -4.99
C TRP A 312 10.42 -18.29 -4.36
N MET A 313 10.45 -18.52 -3.04
CA MET A 313 11.66 -18.90 -2.31
C MET A 313 12.23 -20.24 -2.81
N ASP A 314 11.37 -21.22 -3.10
CA ASP A 314 11.79 -22.53 -3.59
C ASP A 314 12.39 -22.46 -5.01
N ILE A 315 11.85 -21.62 -5.89
CA ILE A 315 12.41 -21.36 -7.23
C ILE A 315 13.83 -20.80 -7.11
N ILE A 316 14.02 -19.76 -6.29
CA ILE A 316 15.34 -19.11 -6.12
C ILE A 316 16.32 -20.07 -5.43
N ALA A 317 15.87 -20.79 -4.39
CA ALA A 317 16.69 -21.77 -3.71
C ALA A 317 17.15 -22.88 -4.66
N LYS A 318 16.31 -23.33 -5.60
CA LYS A 318 16.69 -24.30 -6.63
C LYS A 318 17.82 -23.80 -7.53
N GLU A 319 17.74 -22.56 -8.01
CA GLU A 319 18.82 -21.97 -8.82
C GLU A 319 20.14 -21.91 -8.05
N LEU A 320 20.10 -21.42 -6.82
CA LEU A 320 21.28 -21.31 -5.96
C LEU A 320 21.86 -22.69 -5.59
N ASN A 321 21.00 -23.69 -5.43
CA ASN A 321 21.37 -25.09 -5.22
C ASN A 321 22.09 -25.73 -6.41
N GLU A 322 21.87 -25.20 -7.61
CA GLU A 322 22.51 -25.57 -8.88
C GLU A 322 23.68 -24.63 -9.23
N GLU A 323 24.16 -23.84 -8.25
CA GLU A 323 25.27 -22.88 -8.39
C GLU A 323 25.01 -21.78 -9.43
N ARG A 324 23.74 -21.40 -9.64
CA ARG A 324 23.35 -20.31 -10.55
C ARG A 324 22.95 -19.06 -9.74
N PRO A 325 23.76 -17.99 -9.70
CA PRO A 325 23.35 -16.71 -9.13
C PRO A 325 22.14 -16.15 -9.89
N VAL A 326 21.16 -15.62 -9.16
CA VAL A 326 19.89 -15.17 -9.71
C VAL A 326 19.93 -13.66 -9.89
N TYR A 327 19.73 -13.19 -11.12
CA TYR A 327 19.40 -11.79 -11.36
C TYR A 327 18.05 -11.50 -10.70
N TYR A 328 17.97 -10.40 -9.96
CA TYR A 328 16.77 -10.00 -9.24
C TYR A 328 16.55 -8.50 -9.44
N ALA A 329 15.32 -8.09 -9.75
CA ALA A 329 14.93 -6.68 -9.76
C ALA A 329 13.66 -6.45 -8.92
N GLY A 330 13.49 -5.22 -8.49
CA GLY A 330 12.30 -4.77 -7.77
C GLY A 330 12.26 -3.25 -7.70
N ALA A 331 11.16 -2.71 -7.21
CA ALA A 331 10.92 -1.28 -7.12
C ALA A 331 10.62 -0.83 -5.70
N SER A 332 11.07 0.38 -5.41
CA SER A 332 10.66 1.21 -4.28
C SER A 332 9.55 2.17 -4.73
N SER A 333 9.01 3.00 -3.84
CA SER A 333 8.07 4.08 -4.22
C SER A 333 8.69 5.14 -5.14
N THR A 334 10.01 5.20 -5.27
CA THR A 334 10.69 6.25 -6.06
C THR A 334 11.44 5.75 -7.28
N VAL A 335 11.89 4.49 -7.30
CA VAL A 335 12.69 3.93 -8.40
C VAL A 335 12.69 2.40 -8.43
N GLY A 336 12.89 1.82 -9.62
CA GLY A 336 13.28 0.43 -9.82
C GLY A 336 14.79 0.20 -9.67
N HIS A 337 15.20 -0.95 -9.14
CA HIS A 337 16.60 -1.34 -8.99
C HIS A 337 16.81 -2.83 -9.27
N ALA A 338 17.97 -3.17 -9.83
CA ALA A 338 18.37 -4.53 -10.12
C ALA A 338 19.67 -4.90 -9.38
N PHE A 339 19.73 -6.14 -8.92
CA PHE A 339 20.75 -6.69 -8.04
C PHE A 339 20.89 -8.20 -8.25
N VAL A 340 21.79 -8.86 -7.51
CA VAL A 340 21.99 -10.30 -7.60
C VAL A 340 21.63 -10.97 -6.29
N CYS A 341 20.77 -11.98 -6.34
CA CYS A 341 20.59 -12.93 -5.25
C CYS A 341 21.51 -14.13 -5.47
N ASP A 342 22.46 -14.36 -4.58
CA ASP A 342 23.54 -15.33 -4.81
C ASP A 342 23.78 -16.28 -3.62
N GLY A 343 22.90 -16.32 -2.63
CA GLY A 343 23.02 -17.25 -1.52
C GLY A 343 21.79 -17.26 -0.63
N TYR A 344 21.73 -18.21 0.30
CA TYR A 344 20.69 -18.25 1.32
C TYR A 344 21.14 -18.97 2.60
N ARG A 345 20.40 -18.73 3.68
CA ARG A 345 20.54 -19.43 4.97
C ARG A 345 19.32 -20.30 5.23
N GLN A 346 19.51 -21.35 6.03
CA GLN A 346 18.44 -22.29 6.41
C GLN A 346 17.22 -21.60 7.06
N ASN A 347 17.44 -20.45 7.72
CA ASN A 347 16.38 -19.67 8.36
C ASN A 347 15.59 -18.79 7.38
N GLY A 348 15.72 -18.96 6.05
CA GLY A 348 14.88 -18.30 5.05
C GLY A 348 15.35 -16.91 4.61
N TYR A 349 16.57 -16.52 4.95
CA TYR A 349 17.19 -15.29 4.47
C TYR A 349 18.02 -15.54 3.22
N PHE A 350 17.93 -14.65 2.24
CA PHE A 350 18.65 -14.69 0.97
C PHE A 350 19.71 -13.59 0.91
N HIS A 351 20.90 -13.92 0.44
CA HIS A 351 21.98 -12.96 0.25
C HIS A 351 21.71 -12.13 -1.00
N ILE A 352 21.85 -10.82 -0.88
CA ILE A 352 21.67 -9.83 -1.95
C ILE A 352 22.96 -9.03 -2.09
N ASN A 353 23.47 -8.98 -3.32
CA ASN A 353 24.52 -8.05 -3.76
C ASN A 353 23.87 -6.94 -4.57
N PHE A 354 23.89 -5.70 -4.04
CA PHE A 354 23.18 -4.57 -4.64
C PHE A 354 23.89 -3.92 -5.85
N GLY A 355 25.11 -4.35 -6.17
CA GLY A 355 25.91 -3.72 -7.22
C GLY A 355 26.40 -2.32 -6.86
N TRP A 356 26.69 -2.10 -5.57
CA TRP A 356 27.17 -0.82 -5.03
C TRP A 356 28.56 -0.93 -4.39
N ASN A 357 29.48 -1.64 -5.03
CA ASN A 357 30.84 -1.86 -4.52
C ASN A 357 30.86 -2.57 -3.15
N GLY A 358 29.90 -3.45 -2.90
CA GLY A 358 29.74 -4.16 -1.63
C GLY A 358 28.95 -3.39 -0.56
N MET A 359 28.55 -2.14 -0.85
CA MET A 359 27.73 -1.35 0.07
C MET A 359 26.32 -1.93 0.18
N ALA A 360 25.84 -2.09 1.42
CA ALA A 360 24.52 -2.63 1.77
C ALA A 360 24.28 -4.12 1.44
N ASP A 361 25.23 -4.83 0.85
CA ASP A 361 25.14 -6.28 0.63
C ASP A 361 24.88 -7.03 1.94
N GLY A 362 24.05 -8.08 1.89
CA GLY A 362 23.71 -8.84 3.08
C GLY A 362 22.56 -9.81 2.90
N PHE A 363 22.11 -10.39 4.01
CA PHE A 363 21.02 -11.35 4.04
C PHE A 363 19.67 -10.67 4.35
N PHE A 364 18.69 -10.84 3.48
CA PHE A 364 17.37 -10.22 3.53
C PHE A 364 16.25 -11.26 3.42
N LEU A 365 15.06 -10.88 3.85
CA LEU A 365 13.83 -11.61 3.51
C LEU A 365 13.35 -11.09 2.15
N LEU A 366 12.89 -11.98 1.27
CA LEU A 366 12.53 -11.58 -0.09
C LEU A 366 11.30 -10.66 -0.17
N TYR A 367 10.47 -10.62 0.88
CA TYR A 367 9.37 -9.67 1.03
C TYR A 367 9.74 -8.40 1.83
N ALA A 368 11.01 -8.27 2.23
CA ALA A 368 11.54 -7.13 2.98
C ALA A 368 13.01 -6.82 2.59
N ILE A 369 13.24 -6.59 1.30
CA ILE A 369 14.54 -6.21 0.73
C ILE A 369 14.75 -4.71 0.90
N THR A 370 15.04 -4.30 2.13
CA THR A 370 15.27 -2.89 2.48
C THR A 370 16.75 -2.65 2.77
N PRO A 371 17.54 -2.12 1.82
CA PRO A 371 18.96 -1.84 2.04
C PRO A 371 19.16 -0.75 3.10
N ARG A 372 20.22 -0.89 3.89
CA ARG A 372 20.55 0.04 5.00
C ARG A 372 21.08 1.39 4.50
N THR A 373 21.54 1.45 3.25
CA THR A 373 22.09 2.64 2.58
C THR A 373 21.85 2.49 1.09
N LEU A 374 21.53 3.58 0.41
CA LEU A 374 21.27 3.59 -1.02
C LEU A 374 22.54 3.99 -1.79
N GLY A 375 22.84 3.26 -2.86
CA GLY A 375 23.91 3.62 -3.81
C GLY A 375 23.36 4.27 -5.08
N THR A 376 24.24 4.44 -6.06
CA THR A 376 23.90 5.01 -7.38
C THR A 376 22.73 4.26 -8.01
N GLY A 377 21.70 5.00 -8.46
CA GLY A 377 20.45 4.43 -8.99
C GLY A 377 19.47 3.88 -7.94
N GLY A 378 19.78 3.97 -6.65
CA GLY A 378 18.96 3.40 -5.56
C GLY A 378 17.73 4.20 -5.15
N GLY A 379 17.53 5.40 -5.69
CA GLY A 379 16.37 6.27 -5.40
C GLY A 379 16.55 7.11 -4.14
N THR A 380 15.44 7.63 -3.60
CA THR A 380 15.43 8.49 -2.40
C THR A 380 14.59 7.94 -1.26
N SER A 381 13.82 6.87 -1.50
CA SER A 381 12.97 6.21 -0.51
C SER A 381 13.67 5.00 0.13
N TYR A 382 13.35 4.75 1.41
CA TYR A 382 13.92 3.66 2.23
C TYR A 382 12.89 2.55 2.49
N ASP A 383 11.83 2.49 1.70
CA ASP A 383 10.77 1.47 1.75
C ASP A 383 11.19 0.13 1.11
N GLY A 384 12.38 0.08 0.50
CA GLY A 384 12.99 -1.13 -0.05
C GLY A 384 12.46 -1.51 -1.44
N TYR A 385 13.04 -2.55 -2.04
CA TYR A 385 12.72 -3.02 -3.39
C TYR A 385 11.72 -4.18 -3.36
N ASN A 386 10.57 -3.93 -2.73
CA ASN A 386 9.56 -4.94 -2.43
C ASN A 386 8.41 -4.97 -3.45
N ASN A 387 8.40 -4.03 -4.41
CA ASN A 387 7.34 -3.90 -5.41
C ASN A 387 7.83 -4.41 -6.78
N LEU A 388 6.92 -4.81 -7.67
CA LEU A 388 7.22 -5.20 -9.05
C LEU A 388 8.45 -6.12 -9.17
N GLN A 389 8.54 -7.10 -8.27
CA GLN A 389 9.72 -7.96 -8.17
C GLN A 389 9.76 -8.96 -9.32
N GLU A 390 10.93 -9.12 -9.92
CA GLU A 390 11.18 -10.06 -11.01
C GLU A 390 12.55 -10.73 -10.87
N ILE A 391 12.67 -11.95 -11.38
CA ILE A 391 13.93 -12.70 -11.40
C ILE A 391 14.18 -13.31 -12.76
N MET A 392 15.46 -13.44 -13.13
CA MET A 392 15.85 -14.32 -14.24
C MET A 392 16.46 -15.60 -13.69
N ILE A 393 15.91 -16.72 -14.12
CA ILE A 393 16.38 -18.06 -13.77
C ILE A 393 16.99 -18.75 -14.99
N GLY A 394 17.80 -19.79 -14.76
CA GLY A 394 18.45 -20.54 -15.83
C GLY A 394 19.62 -19.79 -16.49
N ILE A 395 20.19 -18.79 -15.81
CA ILE A 395 21.39 -18.09 -16.30
C ILE A 395 22.59 -19.02 -16.14
N GLU A 396 22.88 -19.79 -17.19
CA GLU A 396 24.05 -20.67 -17.26
C GLU A 396 24.71 -20.60 -18.65
N PRO A 397 26.05 -20.68 -18.73
CA PRO A 397 26.75 -20.75 -20.00
C PRO A 397 26.38 -21.98 -20.84
N ASP A 398 26.13 -21.79 -22.14
CA ASP A 398 25.94 -22.89 -23.11
C ASP A 398 27.31 -23.41 -23.58
N ARG A 399 28.02 -24.10 -22.69
CA ARG A 399 29.45 -24.44 -22.86
C ARG A 399 29.72 -25.37 -24.04
N ASP A 400 28.79 -26.27 -24.36
CA ASP A 400 28.93 -27.20 -25.48
C ASP A 400 28.18 -26.74 -26.75
N GLY A 401 27.48 -25.60 -26.68
CA GLY A 401 26.72 -25.03 -27.80
C GLY A 401 25.48 -25.84 -28.16
N SER A 402 25.02 -26.74 -27.28
CA SER A 402 23.91 -27.65 -27.53
C SER A 402 22.56 -27.11 -27.05
N SER A 403 22.53 -25.95 -26.38
CA SER A 403 21.30 -25.41 -25.82
C SER A 403 20.25 -25.16 -26.90
N GLU A 404 19.10 -25.80 -26.73
CA GLU A 404 17.88 -25.54 -27.47
C GLU A 404 16.82 -24.96 -26.54
N ARG A 405 15.94 -24.11 -27.08
CA ARG A 405 14.81 -23.59 -26.32
C ARG A 405 13.80 -24.72 -26.13
N THR A 406 13.61 -25.15 -24.88
CA THR A 406 12.69 -26.23 -24.47
C THR A 406 11.61 -25.74 -23.51
N VAL A 407 11.78 -24.55 -22.92
CA VAL A 407 10.81 -23.94 -22.01
C VAL A 407 9.91 -22.92 -22.72
N SER A 408 8.66 -22.82 -22.27
CA SER A 408 7.71 -21.80 -22.73
C SER A 408 7.88 -20.49 -21.96
N GLU A 409 7.41 -19.39 -22.54
CA GLU A 409 7.27 -18.13 -21.80
C GLU A 409 6.07 -18.21 -20.84
N ASP A 410 6.16 -17.51 -19.71
CA ASP A 410 5.07 -17.43 -18.74
C ASP A 410 4.05 -16.37 -19.18
N ILE A 411 2.78 -16.76 -19.22
CA ILE A 411 1.63 -15.87 -19.40
C ILE A 411 0.78 -15.95 -18.14
N SER A 412 0.42 -14.80 -17.57
CA SER A 412 -0.51 -14.72 -16.42
C SER A 412 -1.76 -13.92 -16.79
N ALA A 413 -2.84 -14.10 -16.03
CA ALA A 413 -4.08 -13.36 -16.19
C ALA A 413 -4.30 -12.43 -14.99
N LEU A 414 -4.42 -11.13 -15.29
CA LEU A 414 -4.80 -10.06 -14.37
C LEU A 414 -6.33 -10.00 -14.21
N ALA A 415 -7.06 -10.23 -15.30
CA ALA A 415 -8.52 -10.30 -15.30
C ALA A 415 -9.00 -11.33 -16.32
N LEU A 416 -10.13 -11.97 -16.03
CA LEU A 416 -10.78 -12.96 -16.87
C LEU A 416 -12.29 -12.89 -16.65
N ALA A 417 -13.03 -12.75 -17.74
CA ALA A 417 -14.48 -12.76 -17.73
C ALA A 417 -15.01 -13.75 -18.77
N VAL A 418 -16.02 -14.54 -18.38
CA VAL A 418 -16.69 -15.49 -19.27
C VAL A 418 -18.20 -15.35 -19.15
N SER A 419 -18.92 -15.71 -20.22
CA SER A 419 -20.38 -15.83 -20.21
C SER A 419 -20.83 -17.25 -20.53
N CYS A 420 -22.06 -17.58 -20.12
CA CYS A 420 -22.74 -18.82 -20.48
C CYS A 420 -24.22 -18.56 -20.72
N ASP A 421 -24.50 -17.66 -21.67
CA ASP A 421 -25.82 -17.06 -21.85
C ASP A 421 -26.88 -18.04 -22.36
N ASP A 422 -26.45 -19.08 -23.07
CA ASP A 422 -27.32 -20.13 -23.63
C ASP A 422 -27.39 -21.39 -22.75
N ASN A 423 -26.84 -21.34 -21.53
CA ASN A 423 -26.81 -22.41 -20.53
C ASN A 423 -26.06 -23.69 -20.98
N LYS A 424 -25.12 -23.60 -21.93
CA LYS A 424 -24.34 -24.76 -22.38
C LYS A 424 -22.99 -24.40 -23.00
N THR A 425 -22.88 -23.22 -23.57
CA THR A 425 -21.69 -22.72 -24.25
C THR A 425 -21.00 -21.72 -23.36
N ILE A 426 -19.74 -21.95 -23.05
CA ILE A 426 -18.91 -20.99 -22.30
C ILE A 426 -18.11 -20.19 -23.32
N ALA A 427 -18.25 -18.87 -23.28
CA ALA A 427 -17.54 -17.94 -24.16
C ALA A 427 -16.64 -17.02 -23.33
N LEU A 428 -15.45 -16.71 -23.87
CA LEU A 428 -14.63 -15.64 -23.33
C LEU A 428 -15.36 -14.31 -23.60
N LYS A 429 -15.50 -13.48 -22.57
CA LYS A 429 -16.11 -12.16 -22.66
C LYS A 429 -15.05 -11.06 -22.63
N ASP A 430 -14.04 -11.22 -21.78
CA ASP A 430 -12.89 -10.31 -21.73
C ASP A 430 -11.72 -11.02 -21.01
N VAL A 431 -10.51 -10.53 -21.24
CA VAL A 431 -9.29 -11.01 -20.61
C VAL A 431 -8.24 -9.93 -20.59
N VAL A 432 -7.47 -9.90 -19.50
CA VAL A 432 -6.27 -9.09 -19.36
C VAL A 432 -5.09 -9.99 -19.04
N LEU A 433 -4.13 -10.10 -19.95
CA LEU A 433 -2.96 -10.98 -19.83
C LEU A 433 -1.66 -10.20 -19.61
N GLU A 434 -0.75 -10.76 -18.83
CA GLU A 434 0.63 -10.30 -18.66
C GLU A 434 1.61 -11.32 -19.27
N LEU A 435 2.54 -10.87 -20.12
CA LEU A 435 3.59 -11.70 -20.72
C LEU A 435 4.95 -11.47 -20.03
N GLY A 436 5.57 -12.54 -19.51
CA GLY A 436 6.90 -12.50 -18.89
C GLY A 436 8.09 -12.48 -19.86
N SER A 437 7.93 -12.04 -21.11
CA SER A 437 8.95 -12.14 -22.18
C SER A 437 9.03 -10.87 -23.03
N ALA A 438 10.17 -10.66 -23.70
CA ALA A 438 10.27 -9.81 -24.91
C ALA A 438 10.93 -10.65 -26.02
N VAL A 439 10.81 -10.38 -27.31
CA VAL A 439 10.17 -9.26 -28.01
C VAL A 439 8.88 -9.74 -28.70
N GLN A 440 8.75 -11.03 -29.02
CA GLN A 440 7.59 -11.61 -29.70
C GLN A 440 7.39 -13.06 -29.24
N TYR A 441 6.20 -13.42 -28.75
CA TYR A 441 5.85 -14.79 -28.40
C TYR A 441 4.61 -15.24 -29.18
N LYS A 442 4.80 -16.23 -30.06
CA LYS A 442 3.72 -16.81 -30.85
C LYS A 442 3.06 -17.95 -30.10
N THR A 443 1.74 -17.87 -29.95
CA THR A 443 0.96 -18.90 -29.28
C THR A 443 -0.48 -18.91 -29.78
N GLN A 444 -1.18 -20.00 -29.50
CA GLN A 444 -2.63 -20.13 -29.64
C GLN A 444 -3.25 -20.21 -28.24
N LEU A 445 -4.44 -19.65 -28.05
CA LEU A 445 -5.17 -19.66 -26.78
C LEU A 445 -6.42 -20.53 -26.88
N CYS A 446 -6.84 -21.11 -25.75
CA CYS A 446 -8.12 -21.83 -25.62
C CYS A 446 -8.67 -21.71 -24.20
N LEU A 447 -9.97 -21.95 -24.06
CA LEU A 447 -10.59 -22.11 -22.74
C LEU A 447 -10.28 -23.50 -22.17
N ALA A 448 -9.90 -23.53 -20.90
CA ALA A 448 -9.73 -24.75 -20.12
C ALA A 448 -10.86 -24.87 -19.10
N ILE A 449 -11.58 -25.99 -19.14
CA ILE A 449 -12.76 -26.26 -18.32
C ILE A 449 -12.41 -27.38 -17.34
N THR A 450 -12.37 -27.06 -16.05
CA THR A 450 -12.03 -28.01 -14.98
C THR A 450 -13.25 -28.24 -14.09
N PRO A 451 -13.78 -29.47 -13.97
CA PRO A 451 -14.82 -29.74 -12.98
C PRO A 451 -14.33 -29.40 -11.56
N THR A 452 -15.20 -28.82 -10.72
CA THR A 452 -14.87 -28.43 -9.33
C THR A 452 -14.64 -29.61 -8.38
N GLN A 453 -14.85 -30.83 -8.84
CA GLN A 453 -14.61 -32.04 -8.04
C GLN A 453 -13.11 -32.24 -7.80
N GLU A 454 -12.76 -32.60 -6.57
CA GLU A 454 -11.36 -32.78 -6.18
C GLU A 454 -10.66 -33.83 -7.06
N GLY A 455 -9.51 -33.47 -7.63
CA GLY A 455 -8.72 -34.34 -8.51
C GLY A 455 -9.20 -34.41 -9.98
N ALA A 456 -10.22 -33.63 -10.38
CA ALA A 456 -10.67 -33.58 -11.76
C ALA A 456 -9.62 -32.97 -12.71
N GLN A 457 -9.52 -33.53 -13.92
CA GLN A 457 -8.63 -33.01 -14.96
C GLN A 457 -9.32 -31.96 -15.83
N SER A 458 -8.55 -30.96 -16.26
CA SER A 458 -9.00 -29.95 -17.21
C SER A 458 -9.26 -30.55 -18.59
N LYS A 459 -10.37 -30.14 -19.21
CA LYS A 459 -10.67 -30.38 -20.63
C LYS A 459 -10.48 -29.08 -21.40
N TYR A 460 -9.89 -29.15 -22.59
CA TYR A 460 -9.52 -27.98 -23.38
C TYR A 460 -10.44 -27.81 -24.58
N GLY A 461 -10.81 -26.56 -24.85
CA GLY A 461 -11.53 -26.17 -26.06
C GLY A 461 -10.65 -26.19 -27.31
N ALA A 462 -11.21 -25.75 -28.42
CA ALA A 462 -10.46 -25.53 -29.65
C ALA A 462 -9.46 -24.37 -29.48
N LEU A 463 -8.29 -24.50 -30.11
CA LEU A 463 -7.28 -23.44 -30.16
C LEU A 463 -7.73 -22.30 -31.09
N SER A 464 -7.42 -21.07 -30.70
CA SER A 464 -7.53 -19.87 -31.55
C SER A 464 -6.60 -19.95 -32.76
N GLU A 465 -6.73 -18.99 -33.68
CA GLU A 465 -5.64 -18.71 -34.62
C GLU A 465 -4.36 -18.33 -33.86
N GLU A 466 -3.19 -18.63 -34.45
CA GLU A 466 -1.90 -18.25 -33.87
C GLU A 466 -1.79 -16.73 -33.83
N GLN A 467 -1.45 -16.21 -32.66
CA GLN A 467 -1.25 -14.78 -32.45
C GLN A 467 0.11 -14.51 -31.82
N GLU A 468 0.65 -13.35 -32.16
CA GLU A 468 1.95 -12.88 -31.68
C GLU A 468 1.73 -11.86 -30.56
N LEU A 469 2.28 -12.18 -29.38
CA LEU A 469 2.29 -11.30 -28.22
C LEU A 469 3.61 -10.53 -28.21
N GLU A 470 3.57 -9.21 -28.39
CA GLU A 470 4.76 -8.33 -28.43
C GLU A 470 4.75 -7.23 -27.36
N PHE A 471 5.91 -7.04 -26.72
CA PHE A 471 6.11 -6.00 -25.72
C PHE A 471 6.12 -4.59 -26.31
N HIS A 472 5.16 -3.75 -25.90
CA HIS A 472 5.01 -2.35 -26.35
C HIS A 472 5.14 -1.34 -25.18
N ASN A 473 6.19 -1.46 -24.36
CA ASN A 473 6.40 -0.71 -23.11
C ASN A 473 5.40 -1.02 -21.96
N TYR A 474 4.37 -1.83 -22.23
CA TYR A 474 3.41 -2.37 -21.26
C TYR A 474 3.20 -3.87 -21.50
N TYR A 475 2.87 -4.61 -20.45
CA TYR A 475 2.73 -6.07 -20.47
C TYR A 475 1.31 -6.56 -20.67
N ILE A 476 0.35 -5.63 -20.72
CA ILE A 476 -1.08 -5.88 -20.52
C ILE A 476 -1.77 -6.00 -21.88
N TYR A 477 -2.25 -7.19 -22.22
CA TYR A 477 -3.07 -7.44 -23.42
C TYR A 477 -4.53 -7.54 -23.03
N SER A 478 -5.40 -6.79 -23.69
CA SER A 478 -6.86 -6.90 -23.53
C SER A 478 -7.47 -7.78 -24.63
N GLU A 479 -8.71 -8.26 -24.46
CA GLU A 479 -9.43 -9.02 -25.49
C GLU A 479 -9.39 -8.34 -26.88
N LYS A 480 -9.51 -7.01 -26.91
CA LYS A 480 -9.48 -6.20 -28.15
C LYS A 480 -8.17 -6.32 -28.93
N SER A 481 -7.10 -6.74 -28.28
CA SER A 481 -5.77 -6.90 -28.86
C SER A 481 -5.46 -8.35 -29.25
N LEU A 482 -6.39 -9.29 -29.04
CA LEU A 482 -6.20 -10.71 -29.29
C LEU A 482 -7.08 -11.21 -30.44
N HIS A 483 -6.62 -12.26 -31.13
CA HIS A 483 -7.47 -13.06 -32.01
C HIS A 483 -8.59 -13.74 -31.18
N PRO A 484 -9.81 -13.87 -31.74
CA PRO A 484 -10.94 -14.46 -31.02
C PRO A 484 -10.63 -15.86 -30.49
N VAL A 485 -10.82 -16.06 -29.19
CA VAL A 485 -10.71 -17.37 -28.55
C VAL A 485 -12.03 -18.13 -28.75
N PRO A 486 -12.02 -19.35 -29.33
CA PRO A 486 -13.24 -20.11 -29.56
C PRO A 486 -14.00 -20.42 -28.27
N SER A 487 -15.33 -20.27 -28.32
CA SER A 487 -16.23 -20.71 -27.25
C SER A 487 -16.28 -22.23 -27.15
N VAL A 488 -16.64 -22.75 -25.98
CA VAL A 488 -16.71 -24.19 -25.69
C VAL A 488 -18.15 -24.60 -25.39
N ASP A 489 -18.74 -25.45 -26.24
CA ASP A 489 -19.95 -26.18 -25.87
C ASP A 489 -19.56 -27.34 -24.95
N LEU A 490 -20.06 -27.32 -23.71
CA LEU A 490 -19.72 -28.31 -22.69
C LEU A 490 -20.04 -29.75 -23.14
N ARG A 491 -21.02 -29.93 -24.02
CA ARG A 491 -21.45 -31.25 -24.50
C ARG A 491 -20.43 -31.87 -25.45
N ASP A 492 -19.71 -31.05 -26.21
CA ASP A 492 -18.63 -31.51 -27.08
C ASP A 492 -17.46 -32.07 -26.27
N LEU A 493 -17.28 -31.57 -25.05
CA LEU A 493 -16.33 -32.10 -24.08
C LEU A 493 -16.90 -33.22 -23.21
N GLY A 494 -18.16 -33.63 -23.41
CA GLY A 494 -18.84 -34.62 -22.58
C GLY A 494 -19.01 -34.19 -21.12
N LEU A 495 -19.24 -32.89 -20.89
CA LEU A 495 -19.46 -32.29 -19.57
C LEU A 495 -20.96 -31.98 -19.37
N PRO A 496 -21.57 -32.35 -18.22
CA PRO A 496 -22.98 -32.11 -17.95
C PRO A 496 -23.32 -30.63 -17.73
N THR A 497 -24.53 -30.21 -18.12
CA THR A 497 -25.01 -28.82 -17.94
C THR A 497 -26.09 -28.71 -16.86
N GLN A 498 -26.13 -29.65 -15.90
CA GLN A 498 -27.09 -29.69 -14.78
C GLN A 498 -26.39 -30.17 -13.51
N ASN A 499 -26.69 -29.55 -12.37
CA ASN A 499 -26.08 -29.86 -11.07
C ASN A 499 -24.55 -30.00 -11.15
N ALA A 500 -23.91 -29.12 -11.91
CA ALA A 500 -22.51 -29.19 -12.24
C ALA A 500 -21.85 -27.83 -12.02
N SER A 501 -20.56 -27.84 -11.69
CA SER A 501 -19.80 -26.61 -11.53
C SER A 501 -18.40 -26.78 -12.08
N TYR A 502 -17.95 -25.77 -12.81
CA TYR A 502 -16.68 -25.75 -13.51
C TYR A 502 -15.88 -24.51 -13.15
N VAL A 503 -14.58 -24.69 -12.94
CA VAL A 503 -13.59 -23.63 -12.96
C VAL A 503 -13.13 -23.45 -14.41
N VAL A 504 -13.31 -22.25 -14.93
CA VAL A 504 -12.92 -21.86 -16.28
C VAL A 504 -11.68 -21.00 -16.20
N THR A 505 -10.64 -21.39 -16.93
CA THR A 505 -9.39 -20.63 -17.09
C THR A 505 -9.02 -20.51 -18.56
N LEU A 506 -7.96 -19.76 -18.84
CA LEU A 506 -7.33 -19.74 -20.16
C LEU A 506 -6.11 -20.66 -20.18
N ALA A 507 -5.82 -21.25 -21.32
CA ALA A 507 -4.61 -22.02 -21.57
C ALA A 507 -4.01 -21.67 -22.94
N TYR A 508 -2.71 -21.88 -23.08
CA TYR A 508 -1.96 -21.55 -24.28
C TYR A 508 -1.11 -22.72 -24.77
N ALA A 509 -0.87 -22.76 -26.08
CA ALA A 509 0.00 -23.75 -26.71
C ALA A 509 1.47 -23.38 -26.45
N GLY A 510 2.09 -24.10 -25.50
CA GLY A 510 3.49 -23.96 -25.19
C GLY A 510 4.42 -24.65 -26.19
N ASN A 511 5.72 -24.53 -25.94
CA ASN A 511 6.75 -25.22 -26.70
C ASN A 511 6.53 -26.76 -26.66
N GLY A 512 6.74 -27.42 -27.79
CA GLY A 512 6.42 -28.85 -27.96
C GLY A 512 4.92 -29.17 -28.06
N GLY A 513 4.05 -28.16 -28.21
CA GLY A 513 2.60 -28.34 -28.39
C GLY A 513 1.83 -28.68 -27.11
N LYS A 514 2.47 -28.60 -25.94
CA LYS A 514 1.83 -28.85 -24.66
C LYS A 514 0.94 -27.67 -24.27
N LEU A 515 -0.30 -27.95 -23.88
CA LEU A 515 -1.19 -26.93 -23.33
C LEU A 515 -0.77 -26.56 -21.90
N ILE A 516 -0.57 -25.27 -21.68
CA ILE A 516 -0.14 -24.69 -20.41
C ILE A 516 -1.25 -23.76 -19.92
N PRO A 517 -1.80 -23.96 -18.71
CA PRO A 517 -2.73 -23.01 -18.11
C PRO A 517 -2.05 -21.65 -17.93
N VAL A 518 -2.76 -20.58 -18.23
CA VAL A 518 -2.36 -19.22 -17.87
C VAL A 518 -2.26 -19.13 -16.35
N ARG A 519 -1.19 -18.51 -15.86
CA ARG A 519 -0.93 -18.40 -14.42
C ARG A 519 -1.87 -17.40 -13.76
N HIS A 520 -2.11 -17.64 -12.48
CA HIS A 520 -2.80 -16.69 -11.63
C HIS A 520 -1.85 -15.56 -11.22
N TYR A 521 -2.26 -14.32 -11.47
CA TYR A 521 -1.62 -13.14 -10.91
C TYR A 521 -2.31 -12.80 -9.58
N ASN A 522 -1.56 -12.78 -8.47
CA ASN A 522 -2.08 -12.50 -7.14
C ASN A 522 -2.80 -11.14 -7.12
N GLY A 523 -4.06 -11.13 -6.67
CA GLY A 523 -4.88 -9.93 -6.69
C GLY A 523 -5.61 -9.67 -8.01
N GLY A 524 -5.46 -10.56 -8.99
CA GLY A 524 -6.20 -10.59 -10.24
C GLY A 524 -7.28 -11.67 -10.27
N VAL A 525 -7.96 -11.80 -11.40
CA VAL A 525 -8.93 -12.87 -11.68
C VAL A 525 -8.45 -13.68 -12.86
N SER A 526 -7.88 -14.85 -12.61
CA SER A 526 -7.43 -15.79 -13.66
C SER A 526 -8.39 -16.96 -13.89
N GLU A 527 -9.43 -17.07 -13.06
CA GLU A 527 -10.40 -18.15 -13.11
C GLU A 527 -11.81 -17.66 -12.78
N VAL A 528 -12.80 -18.25 -13.44
CA VAL A 528 -14.22 -17.95 -13.21
C VAL A 528 -14.96 -19.25 -12.93
N THR A 529 -15.80 -19.25 -11.90
CA THR A 529 -16.65 -20.42 -11.61
C THR A 529 -17.98 -20.28 -12.33
N VAL A 530 -18.31 -21.27 -13.17
CA VAL A 530 -19.62 -21.41 -13.81
C VAL A 530 -20.38 -22.54 -13.13
N THR A 531 -21.54 -22.22 -12.56
CA THR A 531 -22.42 -23.17 -11.85
C THR A 531 -23.71 -23.39 -12.61
N PHE A 532 -24.15 -24.64 -12.71
CA PHE A 532 -25.41 -25.05 -13.33
C PHE A 532 -26.33 -25.59 -12.24
N ASP A 533 -27.51 -24.99 -12.10
CA ASP A 533 -28.53 -25.46 -11.16
C ASP A 533 -29.22 -26.76 -11.64
N SER A 534 -30.25 -27.21 -10.91
CA SER A 534 -30.99 -28.42 -11.25
C SER A 534 -31.78 -28.33 -12.56
N ASP A 535 -32.15 -27.11 -12.96
CA ASP A 535 -32.85 -26.85 -14.23
C ASP A 535 -31.86 -26.63 -15.38
N GLY A 536 -30.57 -26.60 -15.06
CA GLY A 536 -29.46 -26.38 -15.99
C GLY A 536 -29.21 -24.92 -16.30
N LYS A 537 -29.73 -23.99 -15.50
CA LYS A 537 -29.45 -22.56 -15.66
C LYS A 537 -28.03 -22.25 -15.18
N ALA A 538 -27.28 -21.53 -16.01
CA ALA A 538 -25.91 -21.15 -15.71
C ALA A 538 -25.84 -19.86 -14.88
N HIS A 539 -24.93 -19.86 -13.92
CA HIS A 539 -24.55 -18.72 -13.10
C HIS A 539 -23.02 -18.60 -13.10
N CYS A 540 -22.52 -17.57 -13.78
CA CYS A 540 -21.11 -17.20 -13.73
C CYS A 540 -20.86 -16.35 -12.48
N THR A 541 -20.03 -16.84 -11.57
CA THR A 541 -19.60 -16.09 -10.39
C THR A 541 -18.18 -15.63 -10.62
N SER A 542 -18.00 -14.35 -10.93
CA SER A 542 -16.67 -13.74 -10.98
C SER A 542 -16.21 -13.38 -9.56
N PRO A 543 -14.94 -13.61 -9.21
CA PRO A 543 -14.36 -13.04 -8.01
C PRO A 543 -14.46 -11.50 -8.04
N GLN A 544 -14.58 -10.90 -6.86
CA GLN A 544 -14.67 -9.45 -6.72
C GLN A 544 -13.28 -8.83 -6.96
N MET A 545 -13.08 -8.11 -8.07
CA MET A 545 -11.77 -7.48 -8.37
C MET A 545 -11.50 -6.22 -7.54
N LYS A 546 -12.55 -5.58 -7.01
CA LYS A 546 -12.38 -4.44 -6.11
C LYS A 546 -11.56 -4.89 -4.89
N PRO A 547 -10.41 -4.24 -4.62
CA PRO A 547 -9.58 -4.59 -3.48
C PRO A 547 -10.35 -4.52 -2.17
N ARG A 548 -10.22 -5.55 -1.33
CA ARG A 548 -10.84 -5.61 0.00
C ARG A 548 -9.90 -5.07 1.04
N LEU A 549 -9.77 -3.75 1.05
CA LEU A 549 -8.83 -3.03 1.92
C LEU A 549 -9.58 -2.15 2.92
N ALA A 550 -9.02 -2.02 4.12
CA ALA A 550 -9.54 -1.11 5.14
C ALA A 550 -8.40 -0.29 5.77
N LEU A 551 -8.56 1.03 5.82
CA LEU A 551 -7.69 1.92 6.58
C LEU A 551 -8.17 1.91 8.03
N SER A 552 -7.62 1.01 8.84
CA SER A 552 -8.16 0.73 10.17
C SER A 552 -7.64 1.66 11.26
N GLU A 553 -6.44 2.21 11.07
CA GLU A 553 -5.82 3.11 12.05
C GLU A 553 -4.91 4.13 11.36
N ILE A 554 -4.84 5.32 11.96
CA ILE A 554 -3.84 6.31 11.62
C ILE A 554 -3.07 6.68 12.87
N LYS A 555 -1.76 6.50 12.84
CA LYS A 555 -0.89 7.06 13.88
C LYS A 555 -0.24 8.32 13.36
N THR A 556 -0.46 9.40 14.10
CA THR A 556 0.27 10.64 13.91
C THR A 556 0.45 11.34 15.25
N SER A 557 1.69 11.70 15.56
CA SER A 557 2.03 12.59 16.69
C SER A 557 2.44 13.98 16.20
N ASP A 558 2.46 14.21 14.89
CA ASP A 558 3.17 15.34 14.28
C ASP A 558 2.56 15.86 12.97
N LEU A 559 1.26 15.66 12.73
CA LEU A 559 0.57 16.29 11.60
C LEU A 559 0.45 17.80 11.87
N ARG A 560 1.41 18.58 11.39
CA ARG A 560 1.56 20.00 11.70
C ARG A 560 1.47 20.87 10.46
N GLY A 561 0.67 21.92 10.58
CA GLY A 561 0.50 22.91 9.53
C GLY A 561 1.81 23.57 9.14
N TYR A 562 1.99 23.79 7.84
CA TYR A 562 3.14 24.43 7.20
C TYR A 562 4.50 23.86 7.59
N SER A 563 4.53 22.60 8.04
CA SER A 563 5.72 21.91 8.53
C SER A 563 5.84 20.55 7.87
N ARG A 564 7.06 20.01 7.87
CA ARG A 564 7.27 18.58 7.61
C ARG A 564 6.49 17.79 8.64
N SER A 565 5.72 16.83 8.16
CA SER A 565 4.89 15.97 8.98
C SER A 565 5.11 14.52 8.58
N SER A 566 4.67 13.60 9.43
CA SER A 566 4.58 12.19 9.09
C SER A 566 3.24 11.62 9.55
N VAL A 567 2.67 10.78 8.71
CA VAL A 567 1.47 10.00 9.01
C VAL A 567 1.82 8.55 8.81
N THR A 568 1.42 7.69 9.74
CA THR A 568 1.57 6.24 9.59
C THR A 568 0.19 5.64 9.36
N LEU A 569 0.02 5.01 8.21
CA LEU A 569 -1.23 4.40 7.77
C LEU A 569 -1.20 2.91 8.11
N PHE A 570 -2.28 2.41 8.71
CA PHE A 570 -2.45 0.97 8.93
C PHE A 570 -3.54 0.45 7.99
N ILE A 571 -3.13 -0.32 6.99
CA ILE A 571 -4.03 -0.88 5.98
C ILE A 571 -4.16 -2.38 6.20
N ASP A 572 -5.39 -2.84 6.41
CA ASP A 572 -5.71 -4.26 6.48
C ASP A 572 -6.09 -4.78 5.10
N ASN A 573 -5.40 -5.83 4.64
CA ASN A 573 -5.84 -6.62 3.49
C ASN A 573 -6.77 -7.74 3.96
N LEU A 574 -8.06 -7.56 3.71
CA LEU A 574 -9.12 -8.47 4.10
C LEU A 574 -9.37 -9.58 3.06
N SER A 575 -8.56 -9.62 1.99
CA SER A 575 -8.60 -10.69 1.00
C SER A 575 -7.77 -11.91 1.42
N GLN A 576 -7.77 -12.94 0.59
CA GLN A 576 -6.98 -14.17 0.81
C GLN A 576 -5.65 -14.16 0.05
N GLU A 577 -5.36 -13.10 -0.71
CA GLU A 577 -4.21 -13.02 -1.58
C GLU A 577 -3.35 -11.80 -1.27
N GLU A 578 -2.07 -11.90 -1.61
CA GLU A 578 -1.18 -10.75 -1.61
C GLU A 578 -1.64 -9.76 -2.68
N TYR A 579 -1.65 -8.49 -2.35
CA TYR A 579 -2.11 -7.45 -3.25
C TYR A 579 -1.15 -6.28 -3.20
N PHE A 580 -0.57 -5.91 -4.34
CA PHE A 580 0.18 -4.67 -4.44
C PHE A 580 -0.77 -3.54 -4.79
N SER A 581 -0.63 -2.41 -4.08
CA SER A 581 -1.34 -1.21 -4.47
C SER A 581 -0.53 0.05 -4.21
N SER A 582 -0.91 1.09 -4.94
CA SER A 582 -0.45 2.45 -4.77
C SER A 582 -1.68 3.33 -4.61
N TRP A 583 -1.59 4.30 -3.71
CA TRP A 583 -2.71 5.22 -3.45
C TRP A 583 -2.24 6.65 -3.51
N ASP A 584 -3.05 7.54 -4.07
CA ASP A 584 -2.94 8.95 -3.78
C ASP A 584 -3.61 9.24 -2.43
N CYS A 585 -2.80 9.69 -1.48
CA CYS A 585 -3.23 10.00 -0.13
C CYS A 585 -3.62 11.48 -0.03
N TYR A 586 -4.82 11.75 0.47
CA TYR A 586 -5.34 13.09 0.70
C TYR A 586 -5.77 13.28 2.16
N PHE A 587 -5.71 14.52 2.63
CA PHE A 587 -6.45 15.00 3.78
C PHE A 587 -7.76 15.64 3.26
N GLU A 588 -8.91 15.05 3.60
CA GLU A 588 -10.24 15.62 3.33
C GLU A 588 -10.67 16.47 4.53
N ASP A 589 -10.77 17.78 4.35
CA ASP A 589 -11.20 18.68 5.43
C ASP A 589 -12.71 18.59 5.73
N MET A 590 -13.18 19.30 6.77
CA MET A 590 -14.59 19.27 7.17
C MET A 590 -15.57 19.79 6.10
N LYS A 591 -15.11 20.51 5.08
CA LYS A 591 -15.92 20.98 3.94
C LYS A 591 -15.90 20.00 2.76
N GLY A 592 -14.99 19.01 2.78
CA GLY A 592 -14.75 18.08 1.69
C GLY A 592 -13.66 18.52 0.71
N ASP A 593 -12.90 19.59 1.01
CA ASP A 593 -11.76 19.97 0.19
C ASP A 593 -10.60 18.98 0.43
N HIS A 594 -9.94 18.52 -0.65
CA HIS A 594 -8.84 17.56 -0.59
C HIS A 594 -7.47 18.25 -0.65
N THR A 595 -6.58 17.92 0.29
CA THR A 595 -5.16 18.31 0.26
C THR A 595 -4.29 17.09 0.06
N PHE A 596 -3.54 17.04 -1.03
CA PHE A 596 -2.65 15.91 -1.33
C PHE A 596 -1.50 15.82 -0.32
N LEU A 597 -1.24 14.60 0.17
CA LEU A 597 -0.20 14.30 1.17
C LEU A 597 0.97 13.51 0.58
N GLY A 598 0.74 12.72 -0.47
CA GLY A 598 1.73 11.88 -1.15
C GLY A 598 1.14 10.59 -1.71
N THR A 599 1.96 9.78 -2.35
CA THR A 599 1.53 8.53 -3.01
C THR A 599 2.17 7.31 -2.35
N PRO A 600 1.69 6.84 -1.17
CA PRO A 600 2.20 5.60 -0.58
C PRO A 600 1.90 4.39 -1.46
N SER A 601 2.79 3.41 -1.44
CA SER A 601 2.57 2.09 -2.06
C SER A 601 3.08 0.99 -1.16
N ALA A 602 2.45 -0.18 -1.23
CA ALA A 602 2.87 -1.34 -0.46
C ALA A 602 2.36 -2.64 -1.07
N LEU A 603 3.15 -3.70 -0.91
CA LEU A 603 2.66 -5.08 -1.02
C LEU A 603 1.94 -5.45 0.27
N LEU A 604 0.64 -5.72 0.17
CA LEU A 604 -0.21 -6.03 1.32
C LEU A 604 -0.36 -7.55 1.46
N SER A 605 0.16 -8.10 2.56
CA SER A 605 -0.01 -9.51 2.87
C SER A 605 -1.44 -9.83 3.32
N PRO A 606 -2.04 -10.95 2.90
CA PRO A 606 -3.42 -11.28 3.25
C PRO A 606 -3.59 -11.49 4.75
N GLN A 607 -4.67 -10.96 5.29
CA GLN A 607 -5.02 -11.01 6.72
C GLN A 607 -3.97 -10.39 7.65
N VAL A 608 -3.08 -9.55 7.12
CA VAL A 608 -2.07 -8.82 7.88
C VAL A 608 -2.40 -7.34 7.84
N LYS A 609 -2.26 -6.70 9.01
CA LYS A 609 -2.26 -5.25 9.13
C LYS A 609 -0.91 -4.73 8.70
N GLN A 610 -0.86 -4.01 7.58
CA GLN A 610 0.37 -3.45 7.06
C GLN A 610 0.55 -2.01 7.56
N GLU A 611 1.73 -1.71 8.11
CA GLU A 611 2.14 -0.37 8.48
C GLU A 611 2.82 0.32 7.29
N ILE A 612 2.35 1.50 6.94
CA ILE A 612 2.85 2.27 5.79
C ILE A 612 3.17 3.70 6.24
N PRO A 613 4.45 4.04 6.44
CA PRO A 613 4.84 5.40 6.80
C PRO A 613 4.77 6.32 5.57
N LEU A 614 4.08 7.45 5.73
CA LEU A 614 4.00 8.52 4.76
C LEU A 614 4.68 9.78 5.31
N LYS A 615 5.77 10.18 4.66
CA LYS A 615 6.40 11.49 4.92
C LYS A 615 5.66 12.54 4.12
N VAL A 616 5.19 13.57 4.81
CA VAL A 616 4.54 14.74 4.20
C VAL A 616 5.56 15.87 4.19
N PRO A 617 6.15 16.21 3.02
CA PRO A 617 7.23 17.19 2.94
C PRO A 617 6.82 18.57 3.48
N ARG A 618 5.55 18.94 3.27
CA ARG A 618 4.94 20.15 3.80
C ARG A 618 3.43 20.01 3.77
N LEU A 619 2.78 20.13 4.93
CA LEU A 619 1.33 20.14 5.01
C LEU A 619 0.81 21.58 4.84
N SER A 620 0.20 21.90 3.71
CA SER A 620 -0.28 23.26 3.41
C SER A 620 -1.64 23.58 4.04
N LEU A 621 -1.86 23.17 5.29
CA LEU A 621 -3.08 23.42 6.05
C LEU A 621 -2.79 24.26 7.30
N PRO A 622 -3.71 25.15 7.71
CA PRO A 622 -3.59 25.88 8.97
C PRO A 622 -3.83 24.96 10.17
N ALA A 623 -3.34 25.39 11.33
CA ALA A 623 -3.61 24.71 12.59
C ALA A 623 -5.10 24.80 12.95
N GLY A 624 -5.65 23.73 13.54
CA GLY A 624 -7.06 23.60 13.88
C GLY A 624 -7.94 23.06 12.75
N THR A 625 -7.41 22.89 11.54
CA THR A 625 -8.15 22.22 10.46
C THR A 625 -8.39 20.76 10.85
N LYS A 626 -9.67 20.36 10.87
CA LYS A 626 -10.09 18.98 11.11
C LYS A 626 -10.41 18.26 9.80
N GLY A 627 -10.27 16.95 9.77
CA GLY A 627 -10.54 16.16 8.57
C GLY A 627 -10.14 14.69 8.68
N ASN A 628 -10.31 13.94 7.59
CA ASN A 628 -10.00 12.51 7.52
C ASN A 628 -8.92 12.26 6.47
N ILE A 629 -8.26 11.11 6.55
CA ILE A 629 -7.38 10.64 5.48
C ILE A 629 -8.19 9.84 4.47
N LEU A 630 -7.92 10.11 3.21
CA LEU A 630 -8.49 9.45 2.05
C LEU A 630 -7.36 8.81 1.25
N LEU A 631 -7.50 7.54 0.89
CA LEU A 631 -6.64 6.85 -0.06
C LEU A 631 -7.44 6.58 -1.31
N LYS A 632 -7.00 7.11 -2.44
CA LYS A 632 -7.56 6.82 -3.76
C LYS A 632 -6.62 5.87 -4.48
N GLY A 633 -7.11 4.69 -4.82
CA GLY A 633 -6.36 3.72 -5.63
C GLY A 633 -7.19 3.31 -6.84
N SER A 634 -6.55 2.60 -7.77
CA SER A 634 -7.21 2.01 -8.92
C SER A 634 -7.04 0.50 -8.95
N TYR A 635 -7.95 -0.19 -9.64
CA TYR A 635 -7.86 -1.60 -9.97
C TYR A 635 -8.40 -1.82 -11.38
N ILE A 636 -7.96 -2.90 -12.03
CA ILE A 636 -8.46 -3.28 -13.35
C ILE A 636 -9.71 -4.13 -13.15
N ASP A 637 -10.85 -3.68 -13.70
CA ASP A 637 -12.11 -4.43 -13.70
C ASP A 637 -12.11 -5.51 -14.80
N ALA A 638 -13.16 -6.34 -14.83
CA ALA A 638 -13.23 -7.53 -15.66
C ALA A 638 -13.12 -7.18 -17.15
N ASP A 639 -13.58 -5.99 -17.52
CA ASP A 639 -13.57 -5.47 -18.88
C ASP A 639 -12.26 -4.74 -19.27
N GLY A 640 -11.24 -4.87 -18.41
CA GLY A 640 -9.94 -4.23 -18.58
C GLY A 640 -9.94 -2.72 -18.32
N SER A 641 -11.04 -2.13 -17.85
CA SER A 641 -11.09 -0.72 -17.48
C SER A 641 -10.46 -0.46 -16.12
N ASP A 642 -9.71 0.64 -15.99
CA ASP A 642 -9.26 1.14 -14.70
C ASP A 642 -10.48 1.69 -13.94
N GLN A 643 -10.71 1.13 -12.75
CA GLN A 643 -11.75 1.56 -11.83
C GLN A 643 -11.11 2.14 -10.57
N ASP A 644 -11.61 3.30 -10.17
CA ASP A 644 -11.16 3.93 -8.92
C ASP A 644 -11.88 3.32 -7.72
N TYR A 645 -11.15 3.26 -6.61
CA TYR A 645 -11.72 3.00 -5.31
C TYR A 645 -11.13 3.92 -4.26
N ILE A 646 -11.93 4.16 -3.23
CA ILE A 646 -11.60 5.08 -2.15
C ILE A 646 -11.64 4.29 -0.84
N ILE A 647 -10.57 4.41 -0.06
CA ILE A 647 -10.52 3.98 1.33
C ILE A 647 -10.46 5.24 2.19
N ARG A 648 -11.39 5.37 3.14
CA ARG A 648 -11.44 6.53 4.04
C ARG A 648 -11.20 6.11 5.47
N SER A 649 -10.41 6.89 6.20
CA SER A 649 -10.19 6.63 7.62
C SER A 649 -11.41 6.99 8.44
N ARG A 650 -11.69 6.19 9.48
CA ARG A 650 -12.72 6.51 10.47
C ARG A 650 -12.31 7.63 11.44
N GLN A 651 -11.01 7.79 11.67
CA GLN A 651 -10.48 8.78 12.59
C GLN A 651 -10.47 10.19 11.97
N CYS A 652 -11.13 11.14 12.65
CA CYS A 652 -10.98 12.56 12.37
C CYS A 652 -9.69 13.07 13.04
N LEU A 653 -8.80 13.67 12.25
CA LEU A 653 -7.53 14.24 12.66
C LEU A 653 -7.65 15.76 12.75
N GLU A 654 -6.86 16.37 13.63
CA GLU A 654 -6.71 17.82 13.71
C GLU A 654 -5.26 18.22 13.40
N VAL A 655 -5.10 19.24 12.55
CA VAL A 655 -3.79 19.79 12.19
C VAL A 655 -3.24 20.61 13.35
N LEU A 656 -2.06 20.23 13.84
CA LEU A 656 -1.39 20.88 14.96
C LEU A 656 -0.62 22.15 14.51
N PRO A 657 -0.32 23.08 15.43
CA PRO A 657 0.56 24.22 15.16
C PRO A 657 1.97 23.80 14.70
N ALA A 658 2.60 24.61 13.85
CA ALA A 658 4.00 24.41 13.45
C ALA A 658 4.96 24.36 14.67
N LYS A 659 5.98 23.49 14.62
CA LYS A 659 7.00 23.36 15.69
C LYS A 659 7.95 24.56 15.71
N ASP A 660 8.45 24.91 14.53
CA ASP A 660 9.38 26.02 14.36
C ASP A 660 8.63 27.27 13.89
N PRO A 661 9.19 28.47 14.15
CA PRO A 661 8.74 29.66 13.46
C PRO A 661 8.74 29.42 11.96
N ILE A 662 7.59 29.54 11.32
CA ILE A 662 7.49 29.47 9.86
C ILE A 662 8.29 30.66 9.31
N TYR A 663 9.50 30.44 8.83
CA TYR A 663 10.34 31.52 8.28
C TYR A 663 9.95 31.86 6.85
N LYS A 664 9.62 30.84 6.05
CA LYS A 664 9.16 30.93 4.66
C LYS A 664 8.03 29.93 4.44
N ALA A 665 6.81 30.40 4.20
CA ALA A 665 5.72 29.59 3.69
C ALA A 665 4.72 30.49 2.98
N SER A 666 4.17 30.00 1.88
CA SER A 666 3.06 30.65 1.20
C SER A 666 1.85 29.72 1.14
N SER A 667 0.66 30.30 1.07
CA SER A 667 -0.57 29.57 0.72
C SER A 667 -1.04 29.99 -0.66
N LEU A 668 -1.79 29.11 -1.32
CA LEU A 668 -2.47 29.36 -2.59
C LEU A 668 -3.95 29.06 -2.36
N LYS A 669 -4.83 30.07 -2.49
CA LYS A 669 -6.28 29.95 -2.29
C LYS A 669 -7.01 30.37 -3.57
N CYS A 670 -8.01 29.60 -3.98
CA CYS A 670 -8.87 30.00 -5.10
C CYS A 670 -9.94 31.02 -4.64
N VAL A 671 -9.95 32.16 -5.33
CA VAL A 671 -10.88 33.29 -5.30
C VAL A 671 -12.29 33.11 -5.86
N ALA A 672 -12.36 32.21 -6.83
CA ALA A 672 -13.39 32.25 -7.86
C ALA A 672 -14.74 31.75 -7.35
N GLN A 673 -15.83 32.25 -7.93
CA GLN A 673 -17.16 31.73 -7.62
C GLN A 673 -17.21 30.22 -7.93
N ARG A 674 -17.87 29.48 -7.05
CA ARG A 674 -18.06 28.04 -7.19
C ARG A 674 -19.54 27.72 -7.30
N SER A 675 -19.85 26.69 -8.06
CA SER A 675 -21.19 26.16 -8.22
C SER A 675 -21.70 25.57 -6.92
N LEU A 676 -23.00 25.28 -6.87
CA LEU A 676 -23.64 24.59 -5.75
C LEU A 676 -22.95 23.28 -5.37
N THR A 677 -22.26 22.62 -6.32
CA THR A 677 -21.51 21.36 -6.14
C THR A 677 -19.99 21.56 -6.02
N GLY A 678 -19.51 22.81 -5.92
CA GLY A 678 -18.11 23.12 -5.59
C GLY A 678 -17.16 23.34 -6.78
N ALA A 679 -17.60 23.17 -8.03
CA ALA A 679 -16.78 23.45 -9.21
C ALA A 679 -16.64 24.96 -9.47
N ILE A 680 -15.48 25.44 -9.95
CA ILE A 680 -15.32 26.84 -10.32
C ILE A 680 -16.26 27.18 -11.44
N GLU A 681 -17.08 28.20 -11.25
CA GLU A 681 -17.97 28.69 -12.29
C GLU A 681 -17.19 29.55 -13.27
N TYR A 682 -17.29 29.19 -14.55
CA TYR A 682 -16.71 29.94 -15.65
C TYR A 682 -17.82 30.39 -16.60
N ALA A 683 -17.96 31.70 -16.76
CA ALA A 683 -18.80 32.32 -17.77
C ALA A 683 -17.94 32.76 -18.97
N PRO A 684 -18.11 32.14 -20.16
CA PRO A 684 -17.26 32.41 -21.32
C PRO A 684 -17.16 33.89 -21.68
N GLY A 685 -15.93 34.40 -21.76
CA GLY A 685 -15.62 35.77 -22.20
C GLY A 685 -15.93 36.89 -21.20
N VAL A 686 -16.33 36.57 -19.96
CA VAL A 686 -16.81 37.57 -18.99
C VAL A 686 -16.09 37.47 -17.64
N HIS A 687 -15.57 36.29 -17.27
CA HIS A 687 -15.08 36.08 -15.90
C HIS A 687 -13.62 35.62 -15.84
N ASP A 688 -12.78 36.40 -15.16
CA ASP A 688 -11.41 36.02 -14.83
C ASP A 688 -11.35 35.25 -13.50
N MET A 689 -10.43 34.29 -13.39
CA MET A 689 -10.25 33.50 -12.16
C MET A 689 -9.11 34.06 -11.32
N THR A 690 -9.43 34.46 -10.09
CA THR A 690 -8.45 35.03 -9.16
C THR A 690 -7.99 34.00 -8.13
N PHE A 691 -6.72 34.08 -7.76
CA PHE A 691 -6.06 33.27 -6.74
C PHE A 691 -5.34 34.18 -5.77
N GLU A 692 -5.43 33.89 -4.48
CA GLU A 692 -4.72 34.60 -3.44
C GLU A 692 -3.48 33.81 -3.02
N VAL A 693 -2.35 34.51 -3.01
CA VAL A 693 -1.08 34.01 -2.50
C VAL A 693 -0.71 34.81 -1.28
N SER A 694 -0.69 34.15 -0.12
CA SER A 694 -0.40 34.78 1.18
C SER A 694 0.89 34.27 1.77
N ASN A 695 1.75 35.17 2.27
CA ASN A 695 2.97 34.81 2.98
C ASN A 695 2.67 34.61 4.46
N LEU A 696 2.71 33.36 4.86
CA LEU A 696 2.47 32.91 6.23
C LEU A 696 3.77 32.88 7.06
N GLY A 697 4.92 33.10 6.40
CA GLY A 697 6.23 33.13 7.03
C GLY A 697 6.60 34.47 7.68
N LYS A 698 7.58 34.44 8.59
CA LYS A 698 8.14 35.62 9.26
C LYS A 698 9.07 36.44 8.37
N LEU A 699 9.61 35.87 7.29
CA LEU A 699 10.45 36.57 6.33
C LEU A 699 9.65 36.95 5.09
N SER A 700 10.05 38.02 4.41
CA SER A 700 9.53 38.33 3.08
C SER A 700 9.91 37.23 2.10
N ARG A 701 8.99 36.86 1.22
CA ARG A 701 9.22 35.98 0.08
C ARG A 701 9.81 36.78 -1.07
N GLY A 702 10.80 36.20 -1.74
CA GLY A 702 11.26 36.68 -3.04
C GLY A 702 10.18 36.53 -4.10
N ARG A 703 10.57 36.69 -5.36
CA ARG A 703 9.68 36.44 -6.49
C ARG A 703 9.18 34.99 -6.46
N MET A 704 7.89 34.77 -6.64
CA MET A 704 7.30 33.43 -6.72
C MET A 704 6.69 33.23 -8.10
N LEU A 705 6.73 31.99 -8.60
CA LEU A 705 6.15 31.61 -9.88
C LEU A 705 4.81 30.93 -9.63
N ILE A 706 3.77 31.35 -10.34
CA ILE A 706 2.50 30.64 -10.42
C ILE A 706 2.32 30.10 -11.83
N GLN A 707 2.04 28.82 -11.97
CA GLN A 707 1.77 28.15 -13.23
C GLN A 707 0.36 27.57 -13.19
N TRP A 708 -0.29 27.49 -14.34
CA TRP A 708 -1.60 26.89 -14.44
C TRP A 708 -1.80 26.22 -15.79
N ALA A 709 -2.62 25.17 -15.78
CA ALA A 709 -3.04 24.45 -16.98
C ALA A 709 -4.54 24.16 -16.89
N LEU A 710 -5.28 24.58 -17.91
CA LEU A 710 -6.65 24.16 -18.15
C LEU A 710 -6.63 22.89 -18.98
N VAL A 711 -7.12 21.81 -18.41
CA VAL A 711 -7.08 20.47 -18.98
C VAL A 711 -8.49 20.00 -19.28
N GLN A 712 -8.66 19.35 -20.43
CA GLN A 712 -9.89 18.69 -20.83
C GLN A 712 -9.72 17.19 -20.71
N THR A 713 -10.59 16.56 -19.92
CA THR A 713 -10.65 15.11 -19.75
C THR A 713 -11.29 14.50 -21.00
N ASN A 714 -10.65 13.50 -21.60
CA ASN A 714 -11.20 12.76 -22.72
C ASN A 714 -11.25 11.27 -22.35
N LEU A 715 -12.45 10.69 -22.22
CA LEU A 715 -12.63 9.28 -21.81
C LEU A 715 -12.04 8.23 -22.80
N LYS A 716 -11.43 8.67 -23.92
CA LYS A 716 -10.87 7.80 -24.96
C LYS A 716 -9.40 8.08 -25.31
N ASP A 717 -8.86 9.23 -24.88
CA ASP A 717 -7.49 9.68 -25.18
C ASP A 717 -6.94 10.37 -23.93
N SER A 718 -5.63 10.24 -23.67
CA SER A 718 -4.95 10.93 -22.57
C SER A 718 -5.35 12.40 -22.44
N ASP A 719 -5.45 12.90 -21.20
CA ASP A 719 -5.82 14.27 -20.87
C ASP A 719 -5.10 15.30 -21.75
N SER A 720 -5.87 16.26 -22.27
CA SER A 720 -5.34 17.27 -23.20
C SER A 720 -5.28 18.65 -22.56
N ILE A 721 -4.08 19.24 -22.51
CA ILE A 721 -3.91 20.63 -22.08
C ILE A 721 -4.47 21.53 -23.18
N ARG A 722 -5.49 22.34 -22.84
CA ARG A 722 -6.13 23.28 -23.78
C ARG A 722 -5.48 24.64 -23.72
N HIS A 723 -5.24 25.11 -22.50
CA HIS A 723 -4.57 26.37 -22.22
C HIS A 723 -3.60 26.18 -21.07
N GLU A 724 -2.49 26.89 -21.11
CA GLU A 724 -1.57 26.95 -19.99
C GLU A 724 -0.99 28.36 -19.90
N GLY A 725 -0.49 28.69 -18.73
CA GLY A 725 0.16 29.96 -18.52
C GLY A 725 0.98 29.98 -17.25
N GLN A 726 1.77 31.03 -17.15
CA GLN A 726 2.56 31.30 -15.97
C GLN A 726 2.60 32.79 -15.67
N GLY A 727 2.83 33.11 -14.41
CA GLY A 727 3.00 34.47 -13.96
C GLY A 727 3.85 34.54 -12.71
N TYR A 728 4.15 35.77 -12.29
CA TYR A 728 5.00 36.01 -11.15
C TYR A 728 4.26 36.80 -10.09
N ILE A 729 4.35 36.32 -8.86
CA ILE A 729 4.05 37.11 -7.68
C ILE A 729 5.35 37.77 -7.24
N GLU A 730 5.47 39.07 -7.50
CA GLU A 730 6.60 39.87 -7.03
C GLU A 730 6.66 39.88 -5.50
N THR A 731 7.83 40.19 -4.93
CA THR A 731 8.18 40.16 -3.50
C THR A 731 6.98 40.26 -2.55
N LEU A 732 6.73 39.21 -1.77
CA LEU A 732 5.62 39.13 -0.81
C LEU A 732 6.11 39.40 0.62
N LYS A 733 5.73 40.53 1.20
CA LYS A 733 6.11 40.89 2.58
C LYS A 733 5.48 39.94 3.59
N ARG A 734 6.01 39.94 4.82
CA ARG A 734 5.46 39.16 5.94
C ARG A 734 3.97 39.47 6.13
N GLY A 735 3.12 38.43 6.10
CA GLY A 735 1.67 38.55 6.27
C GLY A 735 0.95 39.22 5.10
N GLU A 736 1.64 39.55 4.01
CA GLU A 736 1.03 40.12 2.82
C GLU A 736 0.27 39.03 2.05
N THR A 737 -0.83 39.42 1.42
CA THR A 737 -1.56 38.61 0.43
C THR A 737 -1.58 39.37 -0.87
N LYS A 738 -1.25 38.70 -1.98
CA LYS A 738 -1.40 39.25 -3.34
C LYS A 738 -2.26 38.34 -4.19
N GLN A 739 -2.90 38.95 -5.18
CA GLN A 739 -3.77 38.24 -6.11
C GLN A 739 -3.05 37.97 -7.42
N TYR A 740 -3.25 36.77 -7.97
CA TYR A 740 -2.95 36.43 -9.36
C TYR A 740 -4.27 36.13 -10.08
N THR A 741 -4.43 36.70 -11.27
CA THR A 741 -5.66 36.55 -12.03
C THR A 741 -5.37 35.92 -13.38
N ILE A 742 -5.98 34.76 -13.63
CA ILE A 742 -5.97 34.09 -14.92
C ILE A 742 -7.00 34.80 -15.81
N LYS A 743 -6.51 35.38 -16.90
CA LYS A 743 -7.37 36.01 -17.91
C LYS A 743 -8.08 34.94 -18.72
N SER A 744 -9.40 34.92 -18.70
CA SER A 744 -10.18 33.94 -19.47
C SER A 744 -10.45 34.37 -20.91
N SER A 745 -10.11 35.61 -21.28
CA SER A 745 -10.24 36.12 -22.65
C SER A 745 -9.48 35.28 -23.70
N GLN A 746 -8.51 34.47 -23.26
CA GLN A 746 -7.73 33.57 -24.11
C GLN A 746 -8.37 32.18 -24.31
N TRP A 747 -9.42 31.84 -23.53
CA TRP A 747 -10.07 30.53 -23.54
C TRP A 747 -11.14 30.45 -24.64
N THR A 748 -10.71 30.43 -25.89
CA THR A 748 -11.58 30.55 -27.08
C THR A 748 -12.26 29.25 -27.53
N ASP A 749 -11.81 28.09 -27.04
CA ASP A 749 -12.26 26.75 -27.42
C ASP A 749 -12.85 25.93 -26.25
N VAL A 750 -13.26 26.62 -25.17
CA VAL A 750 -13.90 26.00 -24.01
C VAL A 750 -15.42 25.94 -24.23
N ALA A 751 -15.99 24.74 -24.28
CA ALA A 751 -17.39 24.52 -24.64
C ALA A 751 -18.19 23.78 -23.55
N LYS A 752 -19.45 24.18 -23.36
CA LYS A 752 -20.37 23.54 -22.40
C LYS A 752 -20.60 22.06 -22.77
N GLY A 753 -20.56 21.17 -21.78
CA GLY A 753 -20.75 19.72 -21.97
C GLY A 753 -19.46 18.89 -22.10
N SER A 754 -18.30 19.50 -21.90
CA SER A 754 -17.01 18.81 -21.71
C SER A 754 -16.51 18.98 -20.27
N ASP A 755 -15.78 17.99 -19.78
CA ASP A 755 -15.24 17.98 -18.42
C ASP A 755 -13.85 18.64 -18.38
N TYR A 756 -13.77 19.82 -17.76
CA TYR A 756 -12.55 20.58 -17.62
C TYR A 756 -12.12 20.68 -16.16
N TYR A 757 -10.82 20.71 -15.93
CA TYR A 757 -10.23 21.07 -14.65
C TYR A 757 -9.04 22.01 -14.81
N LEU A 758 -8.84 22.84 -13.81
CA LEU A 758 -7.75 23.80 -13.74
C LEU A 758 -6.75 23.35 -12.69
N ILE A 759 -5.54 23.02 -13.13
CA ILE A 759 -4.38 22.82 -12.27
C ILE A 759 -3.73 24.18 -12.05
N VAL A 760 -3.49 24.56 -10.79
CA VAL A 760 -2.74 25.77 -10.44
C VAL A 760 -1.64 25.43 -9.44
N GLN A 761 -0.40 25.74 -9.78
CA GLN A 761 0.79 25.42 -8.99
C GLN A 761 1.57 26.67 -8.63
N LEU A 762 2.06 26.74 -7.39
CA LEU A 762 2.88 27.83 -6.89
C LEU A 762 4.28 27.30 -6.55
N TYR A 763 5.32 27.96 -7.05
CA TYR A 763 6.72 27.61 -6.84
C TYR A 763 7.51 28.78 -6.24
N ASP A 764 8.48 28.46 -5.39
CA ASP A 764 9.55 29.40 -5.04
C ASP A 764 10.47 29.63 -6.25
N ILE A 765 11.13 30.78 -6.31
CA ILE A 765 12.20 31.03 -7.29
C ILE A 765 13.51 31.18 -6.53
N VAL A 766 14.48 30.34 -6.86
CA VAL A 766 15.82 30.42 -6.30
C VAL A 766 16.73 31.08 -7.31
N GLU A 767 17.37 32.18 -6.92
CA GLU A 767 18.42 32.80 -7.71
C GLU A 767 19.74 32.11 -7.38
N ASP A 768 20.32 31.41 -8.37
CA ASP A 768 21.62 30.75 -8.25
C ASP A 768 22.55 31.28 -9.34
N PHE A 769 23.69 31.87 -8.94
CA PHE A 769 24.65 32.51 -9.84
C PHE A 769 24.05 33.54 -10.84
N GLY A 770 23.02 34.28 -10.42
CA GLY A 770 22.36 35.30 -11.27
C GLY A 770 21.35 34.72 -12.28
N VAL A 771 21.03 33.42 -12.19
CA VAL A 771 20.00 32.75 -12.98
C VAL A 771 18.86 32.31 -12.06
N ASN A 772 17.64 32.73 -12.39
CA ASN A 772 16.44 32.28 -11.69
C ASN A 772 16.12 30.82 -12.08
N ARG A 773 16.07 29.93 -11.08
CA ARG A 773 15.68 28.52 -11.24
C ARG A 773 14.41 28.22 -10.44
N TYR A 774 13.68 27.20 -10.87
CA TYR A 774 12.54 26.66 -10.14
C TYR A 774 13.00 26.17 -8.76
N GLY A 775 12.40 26.72 -7.72
CA GLY A 775 12.54 26.25 -6.34
C GLY A 775 11.50 25.17 -6.00
N GLU A 776 11.24 25.03 -4.71
CA GLU A 776 10.27 24.06 -4.18
C GLU A 776 8.82 24.44 -4.54
N LYS A 777 7.97 23.45 -4.83
CA LYS A 777 6.52 23.63 -4.99
C LYS A 777 5.89 23.96 -3.64
N GLU A 778 5.30 25.14 -3.52
CA GLU A 778 4.70 25.68 -2.29
C GLU A 778 3.19 25.38 -2.18
N GLY A 779 2.52 25.14 -3.30
CA GLY A 779 1.09 24.80 -3.31
C GLY A 779 0.62 24.30 -4.67
N GLU A 780 -0.45 23.51 -4.65
CA GLU A 780 -1.13 23.01 -5.84
C GLU A 780 -2.65 22.94 -5.57
N LEU A 781 -3.44 23.34 -6.56
CA LEU A 781 -4.89 23.21 -6.55
C LEU A 781 -5.33 22.52 -7.86
N ASN A 782 -6.17 21.51 -7.76
CA ASN A 782 -6.83 20.85 -8.89
C ASN A 782 -8.33 21.10 -8.80
N LEU A 783 -8.86 21.94 -9.69
CA LEU A 783 -10.18 22.57 -9.52
C LEU A 783 -11.07 22.26 -10.73
N PRO A 784 -12.17 21.50 -10.58
CA PRO A 784 -13.10 21.26 -11.67
C PRO A 784 -13.77 22.57 -12.09
N ILE A 785 -14.06 22.72 -13.39
CA ILE A 785 -14.74 23.90 -13.95
C ILE A 785 -16.16 23.54 -14.38
N ALA A 786 -17.13 24.33 -13.91
CA ALA A 786 -18.50 24.33 -14.38
C ALA A 786 -18.72 25.53 -15.31
N ILE A 787 -19.08 25.27 -16.57
CA ILE A 787 -19.38 26.33 -17.53
C ILE A 787 -20.83 26.80 -17.32
N VAL A 788 -21.00 28.07 -16.96
CA VAL A 788 -22.30 28.68 -16.63
C VAL A 788 -22.60 29.89 -17.51
N ASP A 789 -23.88 30.18 -17.67
CA ASP A 789 -24.31 31.35 -18.45
C ASP A 789 -24.22 32.65 -17.61
N GLN A 790 -24.35 32.52 -16.28
CA GLN A 790 -24.19 33.59 -15.29
C GLN A 790 -23.62 32.99 -14.00
N LEU A 791 -22.71 33.73 -13.36
CA LEU A 791 -22.12 33.34 -12.07
C LEU A 791 -23.14 33.42 -10.94
N SER A 792 -23.05 32.46 -10.04
CA SER A 792 -23.66 32.46 -8.72
C SER A 792 -23.09 33.59 -7.86
N PRO A 793 -23.85 34.14 -6.90
CA PRO A 793 -23.35 35.08 -5.91
C PRO A 793 -22.21 34.49 -5.10
N ALA A 794 -21.31 35.35 -4.61
CA ALA A 794 -20.28 34.94 -3.66
C ALA A 794 -20.95 34.48 -2.35
N ILE A 795 -20.48 33.36 -1.80
CA ILE A 795 -20.95 32.84 -0.52
C ILE A 795 -19.89 33.02 0.56
N ASP A 796 -20.31 33.13 1.81
CA ASP A 796 -19.39 33.06 2.94
C ASP A 796 -19.05 31.60 3.22
N GLU A 797 -17.84 31.20 2.85
CA GLU A 797 -17.37 29.82 2.99
C GLU A 797 -16.89 29.47 4.40
N GLU A 798 -16.77 30.46 5.29
CA GLU A 798 -16.35 30.26 6.68
C GLU A 798 -17.45 29.59 7.52
N HIS A 799 -18.70 29.64 7.05
CA HIS A 799 -19.82 28.98 7.67
C HIS A 799 -20.08 27.61 7.09
N TYR A 800 -20.08 26.54 7.90
CA TYR A 800 -20.44 25.20 7.42
C TYR A 800 -20.91 24.26 8.55
N VAL A 801 -21.63 23.22 8.15
CA VAL A 801 -21.95 22.03 8.97
C VAL A 801 -21.44 20.80 8.26
N SER A 802 -20.83 19.88 9.00
CA SER A 802 -20.26 18.64 8.46
C SER A 802 -20.82 17.41 9.14
N LEU A 803 -21.01 16.33 8.40
CA LEU A 803 -21.65 15.10 8.85
C LEU A 803 -20.86 13.89 8.40
N GLU A 804 -20.78 12.89 9.28
CA GLU A 804 -20.05 11.65 9.08
C GLU A 804 -20.99 10.45 9.15
N LYS A 805 -20.78 9.46 8.30
CA LYS A 805 -21.74 8.37 8.04
C LYS A 805 -21.07 7.01 7.95
N GLU A 806 -21.73 5.99 8.51
CA GLU A 806 -21.23 4.60 8.53
C GLU A 806 -21.74 3.72 7.35
N SER A 807 -22.83 4.12 6.69
CA SER A 807 -23.59 3.27 5.75
C SER A 807 -23.43 3.67 4.28
N ASP A 808 -23.41 2.69 3.38
CA ASP A 808 -23.29 2.88 1.92
C ASP A 808 -24.59 3.35 1.23
N ARG A 809 -25.69 3.58 1.96
CA ARG A 809 -26.99 3.94 1.37
C ARG A 809 -27.29 5.43 1.43
N ALA A 810 -27.58 6.07 0.29
CA ALA A 810 -27.88 7.49 0.22
C ALA A 810 -29.14 7.89 1.02
N TYR A 811 -29.06 8.97 1.82
CA TYR A 811 -30.17 9.47 2.65
C TYR A 811 -30.77 10.79 2.14
N PRO A 812 -32.08 11.02 2.29
CA PRO A 812 -32.70 12.31 2.00
C PRO A 812 -32.20 13.40 2.93
N LEU A 813 -31.78 14.53 2.35
CA LEU A 813 -31.44 15.75 3.07
C LEU A 813 -32.34 16.88 2.57
N LYS A 814 -32.93 17.61 3.51
CA LYS A 814 -33.68 18.84 3.26
C LYS A 814 -32.98 20.03 3.90
N VAL A 815 -32.72 21.05 3.09
CA VAL A 815 -32.06 22.29 3.54
C VAL A 815 -32.96 23.47 3.25
N ASN A 816 -33.16 24.32 4.26
CA ASN A 816 -33.98 25.52 4.18
C ASN A 816 -33.08 26.77 4.18
N VAL A 817 -33.14 27.53 3.08
CA VAL A 817 -32.31 28.74 2.88
C VAL A 817 -33.11 29.90 2.32
N ALA A 818 -32.77 31.12 2.73
CA ALA A 818 -33.38 32.33 2.16
C ALA A 818 -33.02 32.52 0.67
N THR A 819 -31.80 32.12 0.29
CA THR A 819 -31.30 32.21 -1.09
C THR A 819 -30.44 30.97 -1.40
N PRO A 820 -30.80 30.09 -2.35
CA PRO A 820 -30.06 28.85 -2.66
C PRO A 820 -28.65 29.11 -3.12
N SER A 821 -28.46 30.22 -3.81
CA SER A 821 -27.19 30.66 -4.35
C SER A 821 -26.21 31.17 -3.28
N MET A 822 -26.59 31.11 -1.99
CA MET A 822 -25.76 31.47 -0.83
C MET A 822 -25.21 30.25 -0.08
N ILE A 823 -25.40 29.04 -0.63
CA ILE A 823 -24.85 27.81 -0.06
C ILE A 823 -24.12 26.97 -1.12
N ARG A 824 -23.27 26.07 -0.64
CA ARG A 824 -22.60 24.98 -1.36
C ARG A 824 -22.81 23.67 -0.63
N LEU A 825 -22.80 22.59 -1.39
CA LEU A 825 -23.11 21.25 -0.91
C LEU A 825 -21.98 20.31 -1.36
N ASN A 826 -21.36 19.63 -0.39
CA ASN A 826 -20.43 18.54 -0.64
C ASN A 826 -21.10 17.20 -0.30
N GLY A 827 -20.88 16.18 -1.14
CA GLY A 827 -21.42 14.83 -0.92
C GLY A 827 -22.95 14.78 -1.01
N LEU A 828 -23.57 15.55 -1.90
CA LEU A 828 -25.03 15.61 -2.06
C LEU A 828 -25.48 15.66 -3.53
N SER A 829 -26.34 14.72 -3.93
CA SER A 829 -27.02 14.71 -5.23
C SER A 829 -28.39 15.37 -5.14
N LEU A 830 -28.66 16.41 -5.94
CA LEU A 830 -29.92 17.13 -5.91
C LEU A 830 -31.08 16.32 -6.50
N THR A 831 -32.24 16.36 -5.86
CA THR A 831 -33.48 15.68 -6.32
C THR A 831 -34.64 16.63 -6.57
N GLY A 832 -34.64 17.81 -5.94
CA GLY A 832 -35.63 18.84 -6.22
C GLY A 832 -35.38 20.11 -5.42
N MET A 833 -35.84 21.24 -5.94
CA MET A 833 -35.78 22.53 -5.27
C MET A 833 -37.12 23.24 -5.46
N SER A 834 -37.67 23.80 -4.38
CA SER A 834 -38.91 24.57 -4.42
C SER A 834 -38.79 25.82 -3.55
N GLN A 835 -39.63 26.82 -3.80
CA GLN A 835 -39.67 28.05 -3.00
C GLN A 835 -41.05 28.22 -2.39
N LYS A 836 -41.10 28.48 -1.10
CA LYS A 836 -42.33 28.79 -0.36
C LYS A 836 -42.04 29.87 0.68
N ASP A 837 -42.87 30.90 0.73
CA ASP A 837 -42.78 32.00 1.72
C ASP A 837 -41.38 32.68 1.78
N GLY A 838 -40.69 32.76 0.63
CA GLY A 838 -39.35 33.35 0.54
C GLY A 838 -38.21 32.45 1.04
N VAL A 839 -38.51 31.21 1.45
CA VAL A 839 -37.53 30.19 1.82
C VAL A 839 -37.50 29.13 0.71
N TYR A 840 -36.29 28.74 0.33
CA TYR A 840 -36.08 27.65 -0.60
C TYR A 840 -35.86 26.36 0.15
N HIS A 841 -36.59 25.33 -0.28
CA HIS A 841 -36.51 23.97 0.21
C HIS A 841 -35.74 23.15 -0.82
N ILE A 842 -34.51 22.80 -0.46
CA ILE A 842 -33.60 22.02 -1.29
C ILE A 842 -33.66 20.58 -0.82
N ASN A 843 -34.02 19.66 -1.70
CA ASN A 843 -34.07 18.22 -1.44
C ASN A 843 -32.94 17.54 -2.22
N GLY A 844 -32.16 16.73 -1.53
CA GLY A 844 -31.10 15.93 -2.14
C GLY A 844 -30.95 14.56 -1.49
N ARG A 845 -30.10 13.74 -2.08
CA ARG A 845 -29.64 12.46 -1.54
C ARG A 845 -28.15 12.56 -1.25
N ALA A 846 -27.80 12.53 0.02
CA ALA A 846 -26.41 12.57 0.45
C ALA A 846 -25.69 11.27 0.07
N SER A 847 -24.45 11.36 -0.39
CA SER A 847 -23.64 10.22 -0.82
C SER A 847 -23.17 9.36 0.37
N ASP A 848 -22.30 8.39 0.09
CA ASP A 848 -21.41 7.80 1.08
C ASP A 848 -20.33 8.81 1.52
N GLY A 849 -19.83 8.65 2.75
CA GLY A 849 -18.79 9.51 3.32
C GLY A 849 -19.27 10.83 3.94
N ARG A 850 -18.46 11.88 3.80
CA ARG A 850 -18.67 13.20 4.42
C ARG A 850 -19.65 14.05 3.63
N THR A 851 -20.67 14.55 4.30
CA THR A 851 -21.57 15.56 3.74
C THR A 851 -21.32 16.90 4.42
N ALA A 852 -21.09 17.94 3.64
CA ALA A 852 -20.90 19.29 4.17
C ALA A 852 -21.86 20.29 3.51
N ILE A 853 -22.41 21.19 4.32
CA ILE A 853 -23.30 22.27 3.89
C ILE A 853 -22.61 23.55 4.27
N ILE A 854 -22.21 24.33 3.26
CA ILE A 854 -21.34 25.48 3.42
C ILE A 854 -22.13 26.74 3.01
N GLY A 855 -22.09 27.79 3.83
CA GLY A 855 -22.84 29.02 3.62
C GLY A 855 -23.87 29.29 4.73
N ALA A 856 -24.78 30.23 4.45
CA ALA A 856 -25.76 30.69 5.43
C ALA A 856 -27.11 29.97 5.28
N PHE A 857 -27.59 29.35 6.36
CA PHE A 857 -28.88 28.64 6.42
C PHE A 857 -29.48 28.74 7.83
N SER A 858 -30.82 28.64 7.91
CA SER A 858 -31.55 28.76 9.18
C SER A 858 -32.10 27.43 9.70
N SER A 859 -32.22 26.41 8.83
CA SER A 859 -32.74 25.10 9.20
C SER A 859 -32.15 23.96 8.38
N LEU A 860 -31.89 22.83 9.05
CA LEU A 860 -31.37 21.59 8.50
C LEU A 860 -32.21 20.40 8.95
N GLU A 861 -32.63 19.54 8.01
CA GLU A 861 -33.41 18.34 8.31
C GLU A 861 -32.84 17.13 7.56
N PHE A 862 -32.41 16.14 8.33
CA PHE A 862 -31.96 14.83 7.90
C PHE A 862 -33.06 13.82 8.28
N ASP A 863 -33.63 13.14 7.29
CA ASP A 863 -34.79 12.27 7.51
C ASP A 863 -34.84 11.15 6.47
N GLN A 864 -35.23 9.95 6.89
CA GLN A 864 -35.44 8.77 6.04
C GLN A 864 -36.77 8.12 6.42
N THR A 865 -37.65 7.85 5.45
CA THR A 865 -38.93 7.20 5.78
C THR A 865 -38.80 5.70 6.05
N ASP A 866 -37.82 5.04 5.42
CA ASP A 866 -37.80 3.56 5.33
C ASP A 866 -36.53 2.91 5.92
N SER A 867 -35.53 3.69 6.36
CA SER A 867 -34.29 3.15 6.93
C SER A 867 -33.54 4.15 7.82
N SER A 868 -32.51 3.73 8.57
CA SER A 868 -31.65 4.66 9.31
C SER A 868 -30.87 5.59 8.36
N THR A 869 -30.61 6.84 8.77
CA THR A 869 -29.71 7.77 8.05
C THR A 869 -28.24 7.30 8.09
N GLY A 870 -27.88 6.52 9.12
CA GLY A 870 -26.53 6.02 9.32
C GLY A 870 -25.50 7.09 9.72
N ILE A 871 -25.96 8.29 10.10
CA ILE A 871 -25.08 9.38 10.57
C ILE A 871 -24.54 9.01 11.96
N ILE A 872 -23.23 9.10 12.13
CA ILE A 872 -22.52 8.73 13.36
C ILE A 872 -21.86 9.91 14.07
N ALA A 873 -21.58 11.01 13.35
CA ALA A 873 -21.11 12.25 13.94
C ALA A 873 -21.55 13.47 13.13
N ALA A 874 -21.60 14.63 13.78
CA ALA A 874 -21.92 15.92 13.17
C ALA A 874 -21.14 17.04 13.86
N ASP A 875 -20.65 18.01 13.09
CA ASP A 875 -19.88 19.16 13.56
C ASP A 875 -20.56 20.46 13.12
N PHE A 876 -20.93 21.28 14.10
CA PHE A 876 -21.58 22.58 13.95
C PHE A 876 -20.67 23.75 14.36
N SER A 877 -19.38 23.53 14.61
CA SER A 877 -18.46 24.54 15.18
C SER A 877 -18.30 25.78 14.29
N HIS A 878 -18.55 25.62 12.99
CA HIS A 878 -18.57 26.68 11.99
C HIS A 878 -19.98 26.99 11.48
N ALA A 879 -21.05 26.44 12.07
CA ALA A 879 -22.39 26.64 11.58
C ALA A 879 -22.80 28.13 11.58
N SER A 880 -23.65 28.51 10.63
CA SER A 880 -24.15 29.89 10.55
C SER A 880 -24.83 30.30 11.86
N PRO A 881 -24.59 31.52 12.37
CA PRO A 881 -25.32 32.06 13.54
C PRO A 881 -26.85 32.12 13.35
N LEU A 882 -27.32 32.02 12.09
CA LEU A 882 -28.73 31.99 11.74
C LEU A 882 -29.40 30.63 11.97
N LEU A 883 -28.62 29.57 12.19
CA LEU A 883 -29.14 28.21 12.39
C LEU A 883 -29.99 28.15 13.67
N GLN A 884 -31.25 27.77 13.51
CA GLN A 884 -32.26 27.73 14.57
C GLN A 884 -32.95 26.37 14.71
N HIS A 885 -32.99 25.58 13.65
CA HIS A 885 -33.66 24.29 13.66
C HIS A 885 -32.78 23.21 13.02
N VAL A 886 -32.55 22.13 13.76
CA VAL A 886 -31.85 20.94 13.29
C VAL A 886 -32.75 19.73 13.56
N SER A 887 -32.92 18.86 12.58
CA SER A 887 -33.48 17.52 12.79
C SER A 887 -32.49 16.50 12.25
N ILE A 888 -32.03 15.59 13.10
CA ILE A 888 -31.05 14.55 12.77
C ILE A 888 -31.55 13.17 13.24
N CYS A 889 -32.84 12.93 13.06
CA CYS A 889 -33.50 11.68 13.43
C CYS A 889 -32.99 10.49 12.59
N HIS A 890 -33.31 9.28 13.05
CA HIS A 890 -32.88 7.98 12.51
C HIS A 890 -31.36 7.81 12.40
N SER A 891 -30.61 8.62 13.16
CA SER A 891 -29.15 8.60 13.22
C SER A 891 -28.66 7.63 14.30
N LYS A 892 -27.33 7.47 14.39
CA LYS A 892 -26.66 6.58 15.34
C LYS A 892 -25.66 7.30 16.23
N ILE A 893 -25.90 8.59 16.49
CA ILE A 893 -24.96 9.45 17.22
C ILE A 893 -25.09 9.16 18.72
N ARG A 894 -24.00 8.77 19.37
CA ARG A 894 -23.99 8.36 20.78
C ARG A 894 -22.61 8.57 21.40
N GLY A 895 -22.53 8.54 22.74
CA GLY A 895 -21.26 8.64 23.46
C GLY A 895 -20.54 9.97 23.21
N GLU A 896 -19.23 9.93 23.00
CA GLU A 896 -18.39 11.11 22.79
C GLU A 896 -18.82 11.93 21.56
N ALA A 897 -19.20 11.28 20.45
CA ALA A 897 -19.67 11.98 19.25
C ALA A 897 -20.94 12.83 19.52
N MET A 898 -21.84 12.36 20.38
CA MET A 898 -23.01 13.14 20.80
C MET A 898 -22.59 14.35 21.65
N THR A 899 -21.62 14.17 22.55
CA THR A 899 -21.07 15.27 23.36
C THR A 899 -20.43 16.34 22.47
N GLU A 900 -19.55 15.96 21.56
CA GLU A 900 -18.85 16.87 20.65
C GLU A 900 -19.85 17.63 19.74
N MET A 901 -20.81 16.92 19.17
CA MET A 901 -21.86 17.51 18.34
C MET A 901 -22.60 18.62 19.10
N LEU A 902 -23.08 18.35 20.32
CA LEU A 902 -23.84 19.32 21.10
C LEU A 902 -22.97 20.50 21.58
N GLN A 903 -21.68 20.27 21.87
CA GLN A 903 -20.73 21.37 22.17
C GLN A 903 -20.48 22.27 20.97
N SER A 904 -20.48 21.70 19.78
CA SER A 904 -20.20 22.43 18.54
C SER A 904 -21.35 23.33 18.09
N LEU A 905 -22.58 23.17 18.63
CA LEU A 905 -23.73 23.99 18.26
C LEU A 905 -23.46 25.51 18.43
N PRO A 906 -24.03 26.38 17.57
CA PRO A 906 -23.93 27.83 17.74
C PRO A 906 -24.38 28.28 19.14
N ASP A 907 -23.67 29.22 19.77
CA ASP A 907 -24.12 29.78 21.05
C ASP A 907 -25.32 30.71 20.81
N ARG A 908 -26.48 30.29 21.29
CA ARG A 908 -27.76 31.00 21.22
C ARG A 908 -28.26 31.44 22.60
N SER A 909 -27.45 31.33 23.65
CA SER A 909 -27.83 31.64 25.04
C SER A 909 -28.35 33.08 25.23
N ALA A 910 -27.93 34.02 24.37
CA ALA A 910 -28.37 35.42 24.37
C ALA A 910 -29.41 35.77 23.28
N THR A 911 -29.93 34.79 22.54
CA THR A 911 -30.84 35.01 21.39
C THR A 911 -32.04 34.05 21.43
N THR A 912 -32.86 34.01 20.38
CA THR A 912 -33.96 33.03 20.26
C THR A 912 -33.41 31.60 20.38
N PRO A 913 -33.92 30.78 21.32
CA PRO A 913 -33.46 29.41 21.50
C PRO A 913 -33.59 28.58 20.22
N GLY A 914 -32.58 27.76 19.95
CA GLY A 914 -32.61 26.78 18.87
C GLY A 914 -33.32 25.49 19.29
N THR A 915 -33.68 24.67 18.30
CA THR A 915 -34.26 23.33 18.49
C THR A 915 -33.45 22.28 17.75
N ILE A 916 -33.18 21.16 18.40
CA ILE A 916 -32.53 19.98 17.79
C ILE A 916 -33.34 18.72 18.06
N ALA A 917 -33.92 18.14 17.00
CA ALA A 917 -34.62 16.87 17.05
C ALA A 917 -33.64 15.71 16.82
N LEU A 918 -33.55 14.77 17.77
CA LEU A 918 -32.58 13.66 17.73
C LEU A 918 -33.20 12.30 17.39
N ILE A 919 -34.50 12.12 17.64
CA ILE A 919 -35.21 10.86 17.45
C ILE A 919 -36.63 11.09 16.91
N ASP A 920 -37.11 10.13 16.13
CA ASP A 920 -38.51 9.95 15.76
C ASP A 920 -39.13 8.82 16.57
N THR A 921 -40.00 9.17 17.51
CA THR A 921 -40.67 8.21 18.39
C THR A 921 -41.69 7.33 17.66
N SER A 922 -42.09 7.69 16.43
CA SER A 922 -43.01 6.90 15.61
C SER A 922 -42.31 5.72 14.92
N ARG A 923 -40.98 5.77 14.77
CA ARG A 923 -40.14 4.75 14.11
C ARG A 923 -38.90 4.40 14.94
N PRO A 924 -39.07 3.90 16.18
CA PRO A 924 -37.94 3.55 17.04
C PRO A 924 -37.08 2.41 16.46
N ASP A 925 -37.59 1.65 15.49
CA ASP A 925 -36.85 0.62 14.76
C ASP A 925 -35.71 1.17 13.88
N LEU A 926 -35.79 2.45 13.52
CA LEU A 926 -34.80 3.13 12.67
C LEU A 926 -33.79 3.96 13.48
N GLU A 927 -34.00 4.12 14.78
CA GLU A 927 -33.20 4.97 15.66
C GLU A 927 -32.00 4.25 16.27
N GLY A 928 -30.91 4.98 16.44
CA GLY A 928 -29.72 4.53 17.18
C GLY A 928 -29.02 5.62 17.98
N SER A 929 -29.53 6.85 17.97
CA SER A 929 -28.96 7.97 18.71
C SER A 929 -29.29 7.88 20.20
N ILE A 930 -28.30 8.15 21.05
CA ILE A 930 -28.44 8.13 22.51
C ILE A 930 -27.92 9.46 23.06
N CYS A 931 -28.80 10.19 23.78
CA CYS A 931 -28.46 11.43 24.44
C CYS A 931 -28.74 11.32 25.95
N THR A 932 -27.71 11.58 26.76
CA THR A 932 -27.79 11.51 28.22
C THR A 932 -28.32 12.82 28.82
N PRO A 933 -28.78 12.84 30.08
CA PRO A 933 -29.23 14.08 30.71
C PRO A 933 -28.15 15.16 30.76
N GLU A 934 -26.88 14.77 30.95
CA GLU A 934 -25.73 15.67 30.94
C GLU A 934 -25.52 16.31 29.57
N GLN A 935 -25.69 15.53 28.50
CA GLN A 935 -25.63 16.01 27.12
C GLN A 935 -26.82 16.92 26.77
N VAL A 936 -28.02 16.62 27.24
CA VAL A 936 -29.18 17.53 27.10
C VAL A 936 -28.91 18.86 27.82
N ALA A 937 -28.32 18.82 29.01
CA ALA A 937 -27.94 20.04 29.74
C ALA A 937 -26.87 20.86 29.00
N LEU A 938 -25.93 20.19 28.32
CA LEU A 938 -24.89 20.84 27.50
C LEU A 938 -25.49 21.62 26.33
N ALA A 939 -26.47 21.05 25.63
CA ALA A 939 -27.23 21.76 24.59
C ALA A 939 -27.97 22.96 25.17
N ALA A 940 -28.63 22.79 26.32
CA ALA A 940 -29.37 23.86 27.00
C ALA A 940 -28.48 25.04 27.41
N GLN A 941 -27.25 24.79 27.87
CA GLN A 941 -26.27 25.85 28.19
C GLN A 941 -25.94 26.75 27.00
N ARG A 942 -26.04 26.23 25.77
CA ARG A 942 -25.81 26.96 24.53
C ARG A 942 -27.10 27.53 23.93
N GLY A 943 -28.23 27.48 24.65
CA GLY A 943 -29.52 27.97 24.18
C GLY A 943 -30.24 27.05 23.20
N TRP A 944 -30.01 25.72 23.27
CA TRP A 944 -30.68 24.73 22.43
C TRP A 944 -31.60 23.82 23.22
N THR A 945 -32.79 23.57 22.67
CA THR A 945 -33.75 22.61 23.21
C THR A 945 -33.67 21.30 22.44
N VAL A 946 -33.42 20.19 23.14
CA VAL A 946 -33.37 18.85 22.55
C VAL A 946 -34.78 18.24 22.53
N THR A 947 -35.25 17.81 21.36
CA THR A 947 -36.62 17.31 21.16
C THR A 947 -36.66 15.96 20.43
N ASP A 948 -37.84 15.34 20.38
CA ASP A 948 -38.20 14.39 19.34
C ASP A 948 -38.65 15.10 18.04
N GLN A 949 -38.92 14.35 16.98
CA GLN A 949 -39.38 14.87 15.70
C GLN A 949 -40.74 15.59 15.80
N GLN A 950 -41.56 15.26 16.80
CA GLN A 950 -42.85 15.89 17.05
C GLN A 950 -42.74 17.18 17.88
N GLY A 951 -41.53 17.54 18.32
CA GLY A 951 -41.24 18.74 19.10
C GLY A 951 -41.44 18.58 20.62
N ASN A 952 -41.68 17.36 21.11
CA ASN A 952 -41.74 17.09 22.54
C ASN A 952 -40.32 17.04 23.12
N ALA A 953 -40.18 17.33 24.41
CA ALA A 953 -38.88 17.26 25.08
C ALA A 953 -38.28 15.85 24.99
N TYR A 954 -36.99 15.78 24.63
CA TYR A 954 -36.27 14.51 24.56
C TYR A 954 -36.23 13.84 25.93
N THR A 955 -36.65 12.57 26.00
CA THR A 955 -36.54 11.78 27.23
C THR A 955 -35.12 11.23 27.34
N ALA A 956 -34.30 11.91 28.15
CA ALA A 956 -32.90 11.56 28.35
C ALA A 956 -32.73 10.15 28.95
N ILE A 957 -31.67 9.46 28.54
CA ILE A 957 -31.35 8.10 28.98
C ILE A 957 -30.18 8.16 29.98
N ASP A 958 -30.38 7.75 31.23
CA ASP A 958 -29.36 7.75 32.28
C ASP A 958 -28.18 6.80 31.94
N THR A 959 -26.98 7.20 32.38
CA THR A 959 -25.58 6.84 32.03
C THR A 959 -25.19 5.34 31.92
N PRO A 960 -23.97 5.00 31.41
CA PRO A 960 -23.74 4.24 30.18
C PRO A 960 -23.15 2.84 30.46
N ALA A 961 -23.76 2.06 31.35
CA ALA A 961 -23.35 0.65 31.53
C ALA A 961 -23.77 -0.22 30.33
N GLU A 962 -24.83 0.18 29.63
CA GLU A 962 -25.31 -0.47 28.41
C GLU A 962 -24.88 0.28 27.13
N ALA A 963 -24.35 1.50 27.27
CA ALA A 963 -23.91 2.35 26.16
C ALA A 963 -22.40 2.25 25.87
N MET A 964 -21.63 1.48 26.65
CA MET A 964 -20.40 0.84 26.16
C MET A 964 -20.76 -0.44 25.38
N GLN A 965 -21.63 -0.34 24.37
CA GLN A 965 -21.70 -1.39 23.37
C GLN A 965 -20.46 -1.22 22.49
N SER A 966 -19.38 -1.88 22.91
CA SER A 966 -18.37 -2.38 21.99
C SER A 966 -19.11 -3.16 20.90
N ASP A 967 -18.88 -2.80 19.63
CA ASP A 967 -19.44 -3.47 18.47
C ASP A 967 -19.13 -4.96 18.55
N TRP A 968 -20.10 -5.74 19.01
CA TRP A 968 -19.98 -7.18 18.95
C TRP A 968 -20.60 -7.68 17.65
N ALA A 969 -19.84 -8.44 16.88
CA ALA A 969 -20.21 -8.92 15.56
C ALA A 969 -20.38 -10.43 15.57
N ILE A 970 -21.17 -10.93 14.60
CA ILE A 970 -21.35 -12.35 14.33
C ILE A 970 -20.90 -12.60 12.90
N TYR A 971 -19.95 -13.50 12.69
CA TYR A 971 -19.47 -13.89 11.37
C TYR A 971 -19.24 -15.41 11.28
N PRO A 972 -19.56 -16.06 10.16
CA PRO A 972 -20.30 -15.54 9.00
C PRO A 972 -21.81 -15.37 9.28
N MET A 973 -22.48 -14.51 8.52
CA MET A 973 -23.94 -14.40 8.48
C MET A 973 -24.41 -14.37 7.02
N PRO A 974 -25.27 -15.30 6.55
CA PRO A 974 -25.80 -16.45 7.28
C PRO A 974 -24.70 -17.44 7.70
N VAL A 975 -24.91 -18.10 8.84
CA VAL A 975 -24.00 -19.12 9.39
C VAL A 975 -24.20 -20.42 8.62
N ARG A 976 -23.10 -21.06 8.17
CA ARG A 976 -23.14 -22.45 7.68
C ARG A 976 -22.95 -23.41 8.85
N ASP A 977 -21.71 -23.77 9.14
CA ASP A 977 -21.38 -24.79 10.14
C ASP A 977 -20.81 -24.23 11.45
N GLN A 978 -20.22 -23.02 11.38
CA GLN A 978 -19.60 -22.35 12.51
C GLN A 978 -19.89 -20.87 12.52
N MET A 979 -20.12 -20.34 13.71
CA MET A 979 -20.38 -18.94 14.01
C MET A 979 -19.31 -18.41 14.96
N THR A 980 -18.74 -17.27 14.62
CA THR A 980 -17.80 -16.52 15.46
C THR A 980 -18.49 -15.28 15.99
N VAL A 981 -18.52 -15.14 17.32
CA VAL A 981 -18.94 -13.93 18.02
C VAL A 981 -17.68 -13.18 18.44
N VAL A 982 -17.55 -11.91 18.07
CA VAL A 982 -16.38 -11.07 18.34
C VAL A 982 -16.84 -9.80 19.04
N GLY A 983 -16.04 -9.20 19.93
CA GLY A 983 -16.35 -7.90 20.53
C GLY A 983 -17.22 -7.93 21.79
N LEU A 984 -17.39 -9.12 22.40
CA LEU A 984 -18.03 -9.26 23.72
C LEU A 984 -17.00 -9.13 24.85
N PRO A 985 -17.37 -8.69 26.07
CA PRO A 985 -16.47 -8.66 27.21
C PRO A 985 -15.98 -10.07 27.55
N ALA A 986 -14.75 -10.19 28.06
CA ALA A 986 -14.20 -11.48 28.50
C ALA A 986 -15.14 -12.15 29.52
N THR A 987 -15.29 -13.48 29.42
CA THR A 987 -16.13 -14.28 30.33
C THR A 987 -17.64 -13.97 30.31
N SER A 988 -18.15 -13.38 29.22
CA SER A 988 -19.59 -13.11 29.05
C SER A 988 -20.36 -14.35 28.59
N SER A 989 -21.56 -14.58 29.14
CA SER A 989 -22.45 -15.64 28.68
C SER A 989 -23.07 -15.29 27.32
N VAL A 990 -23.11 -16.29 26.46
CA VAL A 990 -23.70 -16.30 25.12
C VAL A 990 -24.63 -17.50 25.04
N THR A 991 -25.92 -17.26 24.84
CA THR A 991 -26.94 -18.30 24.83
C THR A 991 -27.74 -18.26 23.53
N LEU A 992 -27.91 -19.41 22.85
CA LEU A 992 -28.70 -19.52 21.63
C LEU A 992 -30.07 -20.12 21.94
N TYR A 993 -31.12 -19.55 21.36
CA TYR A 993 -32.52 -19.96 21.52
C TYR A 993 -33.21 -20.22 20.17
N THR A 994 -34.24 -21.07 20.17
CA THR A 994 -35.24 -21.12 19.10
C THR A 994 -36.12 -19.87 19.12
N LEU A 995 -36.88 -19.61 18.05
CA LEU A 995 -37.86 -18.52 18.01
C LEU A 995 -39.01 -18.71 19.03
N GLN A 996 -39.21 -19.94 19.52
CA GLN A 996 -40.19 -20.29 20.54
C GLN A 996 -39.65 -20.13 21.97
N GLY A 997 -38.38 -19.70 22.12
CA GLY A 997 -37.74 -19.46 23.41
C GLY A 997 -37.09 -20.70 24.04
N GLU A 998 -36.97 -21.81 23.31
CA GLU A 998 -36.24 -22.98 23.81
C GLU A 998 -34.74 -22.77 23.71
N ARG A 999 -34.02 -23.01 24.81
CA ARG A 999 -32.56 -22.83 24.87
C ARG A 999 -31.84 -24.00 24.21
N LEU A 1000 -31.02 -23.70 23.20
CA LEU A 1000 -30.28 -24.69 22.42
C LEU A 1000 -28.83 -24.85 22.89
N LEU A 1001 -28.14 -23.74 23.18
CA LEU A 1001 -26.76 -23.77 23.66
C LEU A 1001 -26.47 -22.63 24.62
N GLU A 1002 -25.48 -22.82 25.48
CA GLU A 1002 -24.91 -21.78 26.34
C GLU A 1002 -23.39 -21.92 26.35
N ALA A 1003 -22.70 -20.82 26.11
CA ALA A 1003 -21.25 -20.75 26.01
C ALA A 1003 -20.75 -19.44 26.61
N VAL A 1004 -19.45 -19.36 26.87
CA VAL A 1004 -18.83 -18.20 27.52
C VAL A 1004 -17.66 -17.72 26.68
N THR A 1005 -17.55 -16.41 26.46
CA THR A 1005 -16.49 -15.81 25.66
C THR A 1005 -15.12 -15.99 26.30
N SER A 1006 -14.10 -16.19 25.45
CA SER A 1006 -12.71 -16.29 25.90
C SER A 1006 -12.18 -14.94 26.39
N ALA A 1007 -10.97 -14.94 26.97
CA ALA A 1007 -10.33 -13.72 27.48
C ALA A 1007 -10.08 -12.65 26.39
N SER A 1008 -10.05 -13.03 25.10
CA SER A 1008 -9.93 -12.12 23.96
C SER A 1008 -11.26 -11.52 23.48
N GLY A 1009 -12.38 -11.84 24.14
CA GLY A 1009 -13.70 -11.35 23.75
C GLY A 1009 -14.27 -12.00 22.48
N GLN A 1010 -13.66 -13.10 22.04
CA GLN A 1010 -14.11 -13.92 20.91
C GLN A 1010 -14.63 -15.28 21.37
N LEU A 1011 -15.64 -15.79 20.67
CA LEU A 1011 -16.25 -17.09 20.90
C LEU A 1011 -16.62 -17.75 19.57
N GLN A 1012 -16.11 -18.96 19.32
CA GLN A 1012 -16.55 -19.79 18.21
C GLN A 1012 -17.56 -20.83 18.68
N ILE A 1013 -18.65 -20.97 17.92
CA ILE A 1013 -19.76 -21.88 18.19
C ILE A 1013 -20.02 -22.69 16.94
N SER A 1014 -19.98 -24.01 17.03
CA SER A 1014 -20.40 -24.88 15.93
C SER A 1014 -21.93 -24.99 15.92
N LEU A 1015 -22.55 -24.66 14.79
CA LEU A 1015 -23.98 -24.80 14.54
C LEU A 1015 -24.31 -25.88 13.50
N ALA A 1016 -23.32 -26.66 13.06
CA ALA A 1016 -23.43 -27.75 12.08
C ALA A 1016 -24.51 -28.81 12.39
N HIS A 1017 -24.94 -28.90 13.65
CA HIS A 1017 -25.92 -29.87 14.12
C HIS A 1017 -27.36 -29.31 14.15
N LEU A 1018 -27.54 -28.01 13.86
CA LEU A 1018 -28.84 -27.35 13.86
C LEU A 1018 -29.45 -27.38 12.45
N PRO A 1019 -30.77 -27.48 12.28
CA PRO A 1019 -31.39 -27.35 10.97
C PRO A 1019 -31.30 -25.91 10.44
N SER A 1020 -31.32 -25.74 9.11
CA SER A 1020 -31.42 -24.42 8.48
C SER A 1020 -32.66 -23.68 8.99
N GLY A 1021 -32.50 -22.44 9.45
CA GLY A 1021 -33.54 -21.70 10.14
C GLY A 1021 -33.06 -20.45 10.86
N ALA A 1022 -33.98 -19.72 11.48
CA ALA A 1022 -33.67 -18.53 12.28
C ALA A 1022 -33.69 -18.84 13.78
N TYR A 1023 -32.70 -18.30 14.49
CA TYR A 1023 -32.46 -18.48 15.91
C TYR A 1023 -32.18 -17.12 16.57
N ILE A 1024 -32.23 -17.07 17.90
CA ILE A 1024 -31.91 -15.86 18.68
C ILE A 1024 -30.67 -16.14 19.52
N LEU A 1025 -29.61 -15.37 19.29
CA LEU A 1025 -28.41 -15.38 20.13
C LEU A 1025 -28.52 -14.24 21.14
N ASN A 1026 -28.61 -14.58 22.42
CA ASN A 1026 -28.64 -13.63 23.51
C ASN A 1026 -27.27 -13.55 24.20
N THR A 1027 -26.85 -12.33 24.55
CA THR A 1027 -25.56 -12.06 25.18
C THR A 1027 -25.72 -11.00 26.28
N ALA A 1028 -24.68 -10.81 27.10
CA ALA A 1028 -24.65 -9.70 28.06
C ALA A 1028 -24.76 -8.31 27.40
N LEU A 1029 -24.44 -8.18 26.11
CA LEU A 1029 -24.51 -6.94 25.34
C LEU A 1029 -25.72 -6.88 24.37
N GLY A 1030 -26.72 -7.76 24.54
CA GLY A 1030 -27.96 -7.76 23.75
C GLY A 1030 -28.19 -9.03 22.93
N SER A 1031 -29.31 -9.05 22.20
CA SER A 1031 -29.76 -10.18 21.38
C SER A 1031 -29.62 -9.91 19.88
N ARG A 1032 -29.24 -10.92 19.08
CA ARG A 1032 -29.20 -10.86 17.61
C ARG A 1032 -29.88 -12.08 16.99
N ARG A 1033 -30.53 -11.86 15.84
CA ARG A 1033 -31.04 -12.94 14.99
C ARG A 1033 -29.88 -13.63 14.29
N VAL A 1034 -29.82 -14.95 14.38
CA VAL A 1034 -28.86 -15.80 13.68
C VAL A 1034 -29.61 -16.62 12.64
N VAL A 1035 -29.15 -16.60 11.39
CA VAL A 1035 -29.70 -17.43 10.32
C VAL A 1035 -28.69 -18.52 10.01
N VAL A 1036 -29.09 -19.79 10.20
CA VAL A 1036 -28.30 -20.96 9.80
C VAL A 1036 -28.79 -21.42 8.44
N ALA A 1037 -27.87 -21.62 7.49
CA ALA A 1037 -28.15 -22.07 6.12
C ALA A 1037 -27.06 -23.06 5.67
N HIS A 1038 -27.37 -24.36 5.74
CA HIS A 1038 -26.54 -25.44 5.21
C HIS A 1038 -26.68 -25.60 3.70
#